data_AF-A0A6J8BL48-F1
#
_entry.id   AF-A0A6J8BL48-F1
#
_cell.length_a   1.000
_cell.length_b   1.000
_cell.length_c   1.000
_cell.angle_alpha   90.00
_cell.angle_beta   90.00
_cell.angle_gamma   90.00
#
_symmetry.space_group_name_H-M   'P 1'
#
loop_
_entity.id
_entity.type
_entity.pdbx_description
1 polymer ?
#
loop_
_entity_poly.entity_id
_entity_poly.type
_entity_poly.pdbx_seq_one_letter_code
_entity_poly.pdbx_strand_id
1 'polypeptide(L)'
;MFAISAHGQGAMQANNVQVPPAPQEVVVSRSSWKTIRITWNEPKVPVSGYRIFYSLFDVENLDSWQSIDIGPYRVAEITGLAKMSYAIRVAAKSLDGRFGNVSAAVLANVPTYSSLSWKPRSRPALRDSIVTKNEGDDVKLTCGVKGNPKPRILWFRNGRMFDDGMRSKTTLHRYSLIMRDVQVDDKGDYQCIVTNVHGSLNFTFYVTIIKLTWPLQVEVPQNQTVNEGDDAIFTCRPLNDHEATIKWVKRNQTGLHTSIGKTSDILENKETLVLRSVNMRDAGHYVCFVGNYFGLKKMDVWLTVIPSTTTTTTTTTKEEDLYPISWISEQELTWPLEVEEPQNQTVNEGDDAIFTCRPLNDPEATIKWVKRIQTGLQTSIGKTSDILKNKEMLVLRSVTMKDAGHYVCFVGNYFGLKQVDVWLKVMPTPTPTTTTTTPRKEEDNDIKCSATCCLVQQKDLKDTDTNIVKQLLATFEKKLSEKVEAKVRETTGKLKDQMDSLMIDNENLRERMKAKDKTIERLEEKVSDTHNRAIEAIKLGNYNEQYRRTRNIRMLNYPESPNEVLRDEFVNMVKKDLKIYIQSDDVQEIQRIPGKEGHTNPVIVKVRNTDLKIKIMRQRGQLKNDIRFHDDITQRNLGLMARLKNCEKFENVWFFHCNVYAKQQNGSTIIFDLFDDIEQKLKNNNKRGH
;
A
#
# COMPACT_ATOMS: atom_id res chain seq x y z
N MET A 1 57.82 21.58 -50.68
CA MET A 1 59.27 21.67 -50.94
C MET A 1 59.86 22.46 -49.79
N PHE A 2 60.31 21.83 -48.71
CA PHE A 2 61.51 20.95 -48.56
C PHE A 2 62.78 21.79 -48.80
N ALA A 3 63.84 21.81 -47.97
CA ALA A 3 64.40 20.90 -46.98
C ALA A 3 65.43 21.69 -46.09
N ILE A 4 65.64 21.40 -44.79
CA ILE A 4 66.75 20.59 -44.17
C ILE A 4 68.15 21.22 -44.43
N SER A 5 69.13 21.42 -43.53
CA SER A 5 69.64 20.68 -42.35
C SER A 5 70.69 21.56 -41.61
N ALA A 6 70.85 21.46 -40.28
CA ALA A 6 71.96 20.79 -39.54
C ALA A 6 73.37 21.45 -39.72
N HIS A 7 74.28 21.60 -38.77
CA HIS A 7 74.55 21.08 -37.42
C HIS A 7 75.67 21.95 -36.81
N GLY A 8 75.85 21.93 -35.47
CA GLY A 8 77.08 22.44 -34.84
C GLY A 8 76.97 22.60 -33.33
N GLN A 9 77.45 21.59 -32.58
CA GLN A 9 77.47 21.52 -31.12
C GLN A 9 78.50 22.45 -30.48
N GLY A 10 78.20 22.88 -29.25
CA GLY A 10 79.14 22.69 -28.14
C GLY A 10 79.89 23.90 -27.60
N ALA A 11 79.26 24.64 -26.69
CA ALA A 11 79.94 25.19 -25.51
C ALA A 11 78.98 25.08 -24.32
N MET A 12 79.27 24.12 -23.42
CA MET A 12 78.61 24.01 -22.12
C MET A 12 78.92 25.27 -21.30
N GLN A 13 78.01 26.23 -21.30
CA GLN A 13 77.85 27.08 -20.12
C GLN A 13 77.07 26.27 -19.10
N ALA A 14 77.65 26.15 -17.89
CA ALA A 14 76.98 25.61 -16.73
C ALA A 14 75.64 26.35 -16.58
N ASN A 15 74.55 25.73 -17.04
CA ASN A 15 73.21 26.21 -16.78
C ASN A 15 73.08 26.17 -15.27
N ASN A 16 73.15 27.35 -14.67
CA ASN A 16 72.87 27.59 -13.28
C ASN A 16 71.46 27.05 -13.04
N VAL A 17 71.36 25.80 -12.56
CA VAL A 17 70.09 25.08 -12.43
C VAL A 17 69.28 25.83 -11.40
N GLN A 18 68.38 26.68 -11.90
CA GLN A 18 67.60 27.57 -11.07
C GLN A 18 66.60 26.72 -10.30
N VAL A 19 66.71 26.76 -8.96
CA VAL A 19 65.76 26.09 -8.08
C VAL A 19 64.34 26.56 -8.42
N PRO A 20 63.39 25.64 -8.69
CA PRO A 20 62.05 26.02 -9.12
C PRO A 20 61.34 26.93 -8.11
N PRO A 21 60.57 27.93 -8.57
CA PRO A 21 59.71 28.71 -7.68
C PRO A 21 58.61 27.83 -7.08
N ALA A 22 58.01 28.28 -5.98
CA ALA A 22 56.91 27.58 -5.35
C ALA A 22 55.73 27.39 -6.32
N PRO A 23 55.14 26.17 -6.41
CA PRO A 23 53.94 25.94 -7.20
C PRO A 23 52.81 26.92 -6.85
N GLN A 24 52.21 27.53 -7.88
CA GLN A 24 51.13 28.52 -7.74
C GLN A 24 49.76 27.87 -7.99
N GLU A 25 48.73 28.47 -7.40
CA GLU A 25 47.32 28.02 -7.49
C GLU A 25 47.14 26.53 -7.17
N VAL A 26 47.76 26.07 -6.07
CA VAL A 26 47.44 24.76 -5.53
C VAL A 26 45.98 24.77 -5.11
N VAL A 27 45.16 23.88 -5.68
CA VAL A 27 43.74 23.78 -5.38
C VAL A 27 43.34 22.32 -5.16
N VAL A 28 42.38 22.12 -4.25
CA VAL A 28 41.73 20.82 -4.06
C VAL A 28 40.67 20.67 -5.14
N SER A 29 40.96 19.83 -6.14
CA SER A 29 40.07 19.58 -7.27
C SER A 29 38.93 18.62 -6.92
N ARG A 30 39.17 17.64 -6.04
CA ARG A 30 38.16 16.73 -5.48
C ARG A 30 38.57 16.28 -4.08
N SER A 31 37.61 16.14 -3.18
CA SER A 31 37.81 15.49 -1.88
C SER A 31 36.72 14.46 -1.59
N SER A 32 37.12 13.34 -0.98
CA SER A 32 36.24 12.27 -0.52
C SER A 32 36.78 11.69 0.79
N TRP A 33 36.02 10.81 1.43
CA TRP A 33 36.45 10.11 2.65
C TRP A 33 37.60 9.09 2.43
N LYS A 34 38.01 8.86 1.18
CA LYS A 34 39.10 7.93 0.81
C LYS A 34 40.30 8.63 0.19
N THR A 35 40.04 9.66 -0.62
CA THR A 35 41.07 10.31 -1.43
C THR A 35 40.88 11.83 -1.51
N ILE A 36 41.99 12.56 -1.53
CA ILE A 36 42.05 13.99 -1.86
C ILE A 36 42.84 14.15 -3.15
N ARG A 37 42.29 14.85 -4.12
CA ARG A 37 42.94 15.16 -5.39
C ARG A 37 43.29 16.65 -5.46
N ILE A 38 44.56 16.96 -5.66
CA ILE A 38 45.08 18.33 -5.78
C ILE A 38 45.65 18.57 -7.17
N THR A 39 45.59 19.83 -7.62
CA THR A 39 46.15 20.30 -8.90
C THR A 39 46.80 21.67 -8.73
N TRP A 40 47.77 22.02 -9.57
CA TRP A 40 48.45 23.32 -9.58
C TRP A 40 48.90 23.72 -10.98
N ASN A 41 49.33 24.98 -11.13
CA ASN A 41 49.72 25.55 -12.42
C ASN A 41 51.08 25.05 -12.92
N GLU A 42 51.27 25.11 -14.23
CA GLU A 42 52.52 24.71 -14.87
C GLU A 42 53.69 25.64 -14.46
N PRO A 43 54.81 25.08 -13.97
CA PRO A 43 55.97 25.89 -13.60
C PRO A 43 56.60 26.54 -14.84
N LYS A 44 57.12 27.76 -14.67
CA LYS A 44 57.85 28.49 -15.73
C LYS A 44 59.23 27.90 -16.04
N VAL A 45 59.68 26.91 -15.26
CA VAL A 45 60.98 26.24 -15.40
C VAL A 45 60.77 24.71 -15.47
N PRO A 46 61.63 23.96 -16.18
CA PRO A 46 61.49 22.52 -16.28
C PRO A 46 61.75 21.85 -14.91
N VAL A 47 60.90 20.88 -14.57
CA VAL A 47 60.92 20.15 -13.29
C VAL A 47 60.95 18.64 -13.53
N SER A 48 61.62 17.89 -12.67
CA SER A 48 61.66 16.42 -12.75
C SER A 48 60.49 15.77 -12.00
N GLY A 49 59.78 16.51 -11.15
CA GLY A 49 58.70 15.99 -10.31
C GLY A 49 58.32 16.96 -9.20
N TYR A 50 57.52 16.48 -8.24
CA TYR A 50 57.04 17.27 -7.10
C TYR A 50 57.05 16.45 -5.82
N ARG A 51 57.21 17.13 -4.68
CA ARG A 51 56.99 16.58 -3.35
C ARG A 51 55.76 17.23 -2.74
N ILE A 52 54.81 16.41 -2.31
CA ILE A 52 53.57 16.86 -1.69
C ILE A 52 53.65 16.56 -0.21
N PHE A 53 53.52 17.61 0.59
CA PHE A 53 53.46 17.53 2.03
C PHE A 53 52.01 17.60 2.49
N TYR A 54 51.58 16.71 3.38
CA TYR A 54 50.26 16.77 3.98
C TYR A 54 50.30 16.44 5.48
N SER A 55 49.46 17.13 6.27
CA SER A 55 49.33 16.92 7.72
C SER A 55 47.91 17.24 8.20
N LEU A 56 47.51 16.70 9.36
CA LEU A 56 46.21 16.98 9.97
C LEU A 56 46.14 18.44 10.40
N PHE A 57 45.02 19.11 10.08
CA PHE A 57 44.86 20.55 10.34
C PHE A 57 44.60 20.90 11.81
N ASP A 58 44.04 19.97 12.60
CA ASP A 58 43.52 20.20 13.96
C ASP A 58 44.45 19.68 15.08
N VAL A 59 45.76 19.59 14.81
CA VAL A 59 46.77 19.25 15.82
C VAL A 59 47.60 20.50 16.08
N GLU A 60 47.74 20.91 17.34
CA GLU A 60 48.49 22.10 17.79
C GLU A 60 49.98 22.11 17.38
N ASN A 61 50.45 21.11 16.63
CA ASN A 61 51.83 20.95 16.21
C ASN A 61 51.92 20.63 14.69
N LEU A 62 52.05 21.67 13.87
CA LEU A 62 52.18 21.62 12.40
C LEU A 62 53.57 21.16 11.89
N ASP A 63 54.43 20.64 12.77
CA ASP A 63 55.83 20.34 12.45
C ASP A 63 56.07 18.92 11.91
N SER A 64 55.06 18.04 11.95
CA SER A 64 55.13 16.67 11.38
C SER A 64 54.34 16.57 10.07
N TRP A 65 55.02 16.76 8.94
CA TRP A 65 54.44 16.57 7.61
C TRP A 65 54.75 15.18 7.05
N GLN A 66 53.73 14.49 6.55
CA GLN A 66 53.92 13.34 5.68
C GLN A 66 54.23 13.83 4.27
N SER A 67 55.07 13.10 3.51
CA SER A 67 55.42 13.50 2.15
C SER A 67 55.33 12.37 1.14
N ILE A 68 54.87 12.68 -0.07
CA ILE A 68 54.89 11.77 -1.23
C ILE A 68 55.53 12.46 -2.43
N ASP A 69 56.45 11.76 -3.09
CA ASP A 69 57.10 12.21 -4.32
C ASP A 69 56.34 11.68 -5.52
N ILE A 70 56.07 12.55 -6.49
CA ILE A 70 55.39 12.22 -7.74
C ILE A 70 56.24 12.65 -8.94
N GLY A 71 55.98 12.03 -10.10
CA GLY A 71 56.56 12.43 -11.38
C GLY A 71 56.16 13.85 -11.82
N PRO A 72 56.49 14.28 -13.05
CA PRO A 72 56.28 15.65 -13.52
C PRO A 72 54.79 16.03 -13.77
N TYR A 73 53.85 15.23 -13.28
CA TYR A 73 52.42 15.45 -13.41
C TYR A 73 51.94 16.54 -12.45
N ARG A 74 51.05 17.43 -12.92
CA ARG A 74 50.48 18.55 -12.15
C ARG A 74 49.25 18.17 -11.33
N VAL A 75 49.14 16.89 -11.00
CA VAL A 75 48.01 16.32 -10.28
C VAL A 75 48.52 15.25 -9.33
N ALA A 76 47.95 15.23 -8.14
CA ALA A 76 48.25 14.19 -7.17
C ALA A 76 46.99 13.72 -6.46
N GLU A 77 46.99 12.43 -6.11
CA GLU A 77 45.93 11.80 -5.34
C GLU A 77 46.52 11.23 -4.05
N ILE A 78 46.09 11.78 -2.92
CA ILE A 78 46.50 11.37 -1.58
C ILE A 78 45.45 10.37 -1.08
N THR A 79 45.88 9.17 -0.71
CA THR A 79 45.02 8.08 -0.23
C THR A 79 45.40 7.68 1.21
N GLY A 80 44.59 6.85 1.87
CA GLY A 80 44.88 6.39 3.23
C GLY A 80 44.60 7.42 4.33
N LEU A 81 43.70 8.37 4.07
CA LEU A 81 43.39 9.49 4.94
C LEU A 81 42.50 9.08 6.14
N ALA A 82 42.81 9.58 7.33
CA ALA A 82 41.87 9.64 8.46
C ALA A 82 40.72 10.63 8.19
N LYS A 83 39.55 10.42 8.79
CA LYS A 83 38.30 11.18 8.56
C LYS A 83 38.33 12.59 9.21
N MET A 84 39.26 13.46 8.80
CA MET A 84 39.51 14.80 9.35
C MET A 84 40.01 15.78 8.26
N SER A 85 40.12 17.08 8.56
CA SER A 85 40.69 18.08 7.63
C SER A 85 42.22 18.04 7.56
N TYR A 86 42.78 18.25 6.36
CA TYR A 86 44.22 18.24 6.11
C TYR A 86 44.71 19.57 5.57
N ALA A 87 45.91 19.98 5.99
CA ALA A 87 46.71 20.99 5.32
C ALA A 87 47.63 20.32 4.30
N ILE A 88 47.75 20.90 3.11
CA ILE A 88 48.55 20.34 2.00
C ILE A 88 49.45 21.42 1.40
N ARG A 89 50.72 21.10 1.15
CA ARG A 89 51.71 21.96 0.47
C ARG A 89 52.42 21.19 -0.63
N VAL A 90 52.89 21.87 -1.67
CA VAL A 90 53.61 21.25 -2.80
C VAL A 90 54.94 21.96 -3.01
N ALA A 91 56.01 21.21 -3.23
CA ALA A 91 57.32 21.72 -3.66
C ALA A 91 57.71 21.12 -5.01
N ALA A 92 58.22 21.93 -5.92
CA ALA A 92 58.72 21.48 -7.21
C ALA A 92 60.16 20.97 -7.10
N LYS A 93 60.47 19.88 -7.82
CA LYS A 93 61.80 19.27 -7.87
C LYS A 93 62.49 19.66 -9.18
N SER A 94 63.67 20.25 -9.04
CA SER A 94 64.58 20.57 -10.14
C SER A 94 65.11 19.33 -10.85
N LEU A 95 65.62 19.49 -12.08
CA LEU A 95 66.23 18.41 -12.86
C LEU A 95 67.45 17.77 -12.17
N ASP A 96 68.18 18.53 -11.33
CA ASP A 96 69.30 18.05 -10.52
C ASP A 96 68.87 17.42 -9.18
N GLY A 97 67.56 17.38 -8.92
CA GLY A 97 66.97 16.75 -7.75
C GLY A 97 66.78 17.67 -6.54
N ARG A 98 67.15 18.96 -6.61
CA ARG A 98 66.89 19.92 -5.52
C ARG A 98 65.43 20.34 -5.48
N PHE A 99 64.89 20.56 -4.28
CA PHE A 99 63.52 21.06 -4.09
C PHE A 99 63.49 22.58 -3.93
N GLY A 100 62.52 23.22 -4.58
CA GLY A 100 62.22 24.63 -4.39
C GLY A 100 61.38 24.92 -3.16
N ASN A 101 60.99 26.19 -3.02
CA ASN A 101 60.14 26.62 -1.92
C ASN A 101 58.78 25.91 -1.97
N VAL A 102 58.21 25.63 -0.79
CA VAL A 102 56.87 25.07 -0.66
C VAL A 102 55.79 26.10 -0.99
N SER A 103 54.69 25.66 -1.57
CA SER A 103 53.49 26.47 -1.77
C SER A 103 52.87 26.90 -0.43
N ALA A 104 51.97 27.90 -0.49
CA ALA A 104 51.04 28.13 0.61
C ALA A 104 50.25 26.85 0.92
N ALA A 105 49.90 26.65 2.20
CA ALA A 105 49.08 25.53 2.62
C ALA A 105 47.65 25.70 2.10
N VAL A 106 47.11 24.64 1.51
CA VAL A 106 45.70 24.55 1.11
C VAL A 106 44.99 23.60 2.05
N LEU A 107 43.80 24.00 2.50
CA LEU A 107 42.98 23.17 3.37
C LEU A 107 42.07 22.28 2.56
N ALA A 108 42.20 20.97 2.77
CA ALA A 108 41.32 19.96 2.22
C ALA A 108 40.38 19.44 3.31
N ASN A 109 39.12 19.85 3.22
CA ASN A 109 38.07 19.32 4.08
C ASN A 109 37.65 17.93 3.57
N VAL A 110 37.95 16.90 4.36
CA VAL A 110 37.42 15.56 4.14
C VAL A 110 36.00 15.52 4.74
N PRO A 111 34.95 15.19 3.96
CA PRO A 111 33.60 15.15 4.49
C PRO A 111 33.49 14.14 5.64
N THR A 112 33.17 14.61 6.84
CA THR A 112 32.75 13.75 7.95
C THR A 112 31.35 13.19 7.66
N TYR A 113 31.02 12.02 8.21
CA TYR A 113 29.75 11.29 7.99
C TYR A 113 28.47 12.13 8.27
N SER A 114 28.60 13.31 8.86
CA SER A 114 27.52 14.24 9.22
C SER A 114 26.88 15.02 8.06
N SER A 115 27.44 15.00 6.83
CA SER A 115 26.86 15.77 5.69
C SER A 115 25.89 14.99 4.79
N LEU A 116 25.64 13.71 5.07
CA LEU A 116 24.81 12.81 4.25
C LEU A 116 23.54 12.30 4.96
N SER A 117 23.15 12.92 6.07
CA SER A 117 21.93 12.58 6.81
C SER A 117 20.74 13.43 6.34
N TRP A 118 19.64 12.78 5.98
CA TRP A 118 18.46 13.40 5.36
C TRP A 118 17.17 12.66 5.75
N LYS A 119 16.06 13.41 5.78
CA LYS A 119 14.73 12.88 6.13
C LYS A 119 14.27 11.77 5.17
N PRO A 120 13.36 10.86 5.55
CA PRO A 120 12.91 9.82 4.64
C PRO A 120 12.32 10.42 3.36
N ARG A 121 12.63 9.80 2.21
CA ARG A 121 12.11 10.14 0.87
C ARG A 121 11.42 8.92 0.28
N SER A 122 10.34 9.17 -0.46
CA SER A 122 9.54 8.13 -1.13
C SER A 122 9.34 8.48 -2.60
N ARG A 123 8.95 7.49 -3.40
CA ARG A 123 8.39 7.77 -4.73
C ARG A 123 6.98 8.40 -4.57
N PRO A 124 6.56 9.32 -5.45
CA PRO A 124 5.25 9.98 -5.37
C PRO A 124 4.07 8.99 -5.42
N ALA A 125 4.14 7.96 -6.26
CA ALA A 125 3.06 7.02 -6.55
C ALA A 125 2.67 6.06 -5.39
N LEU A 126 3.36 6.09 -4.26
CA LEU A 126 3.12 5.17 -3.14
C LEU A 126 2.32 5.82 -2.00
N ARG A 127 2.00 7.11 -2.09
CA ARG A 127 1.19 7.80 -1.08
C ARG A 127 -0.28 7.65 -1.43
N ASP A 128 -1.06 7.20 -0.45
CA ASP A 128 -2.52 7.16 -0.49
C ASP A 128 -3.06 6.20 -1.56
N SER A 129 -2.90 4.90 -1.31
CA SER A 129 -3.28 3.83 -2.26
C SER A 129 -4.52 3.06 -1.79
N ILE A 130 -5.44 2.78 -2.71
CA ILE A 130 -6.54 1.84 -2.47
C ILE A 130 -6.04 0.45 -2.84
N VAL A 131 -6.20 -0.52 -1.95
CA VAL A 131 -5.83 -1.92 -2.17
C VAL A 131 -7.07 -2.77 -2.01
N THR A 132 -7.55 -3.33 -3.11
CA THR A 132 -8.70 -4.23 -3.10
C THR A 132 -8.21 -5.66 -3.32
N LYS A 133 -8.66 -6.59 -2.48
CA LYS A 133 -8.33 -8.03 -2.56
C LYS A 133 -9.53 -8.89 -2.21
N ASN A 134 -9.50 -10.16 -2.61
CA ASN A 134 -10.52 -11.11 -2.23
C ASN A 134 -10.22 -11.71 -0.85
N GLU A 135 -11.26 -12.21 -0.18
CA GLU A 135 -11.12 -12.99 1.03
C GLU A 135 -10.25 -14.25 0.77
N GLY A 136 -9.25 -14.45 1.63
CA GLY A 136 -8.25 -15.52 1.53
C GLY A 136 -6.99 -15.16 0.74
N ASP A 137 -6.91 -13.97 0.14
CA ASP A 137 -5.70 -13.50 -0.53
C ASP A 137 -4.65 -12.98 0.46
N ASP A 138 -3.43 -12.77 -0.05
CA ASP A 138 -2.37 -12.08 0.67
C ASP A 138 -2.30 -10.61 0.25
N VAL A 139 -2.23 -9.71 1.23
CA VAL A 139 -2.07 -8.27 1.03
C VAL A 139 -0.68 -7.84 1.47
N LYS A 140 0.03 -7.13 0.58
CA LYS A 140 1.32 -6.52 0.89
C LYS A 140 1.26 -5.01 0.74
N LEU A 141 1.25 -4.30 1.86
CA LEU A 141 1.32 -2.83 1.89
C LEU A 141 2.79 -2.42 2.00
N THR A 142 3.27 -1.49 1.16
CA THR A 142 4.70 -1.13 1.10
C THR A 142 4.90 0.38 1.08
N CYS A 143 5.67 0.90 2.04
CA CYS A 143 5.90 2.35 2.16
C CYS A 143 7.07 2.85 1.30
N GLY A 144 7.83 1.96 0.64
CA GLY A 144 8.81 2.30 -0.40
C GLY A 144 9.75 3.48 -0.10
N VAL A 145 10.31 3.52 1.10
CA VAL A 145 11.14 4.63 1.59
C VAL A 145 12.64 4.36 1.52
N LYS A 146 13.42 5.43 1.33
CA LYS A 146 14.85 5.48 1.67
C LYS A 146 15.05 6.61 2.68
N GLY A 147 15.99 6.46 3.60
CA GLY A 147 16.33 7.50 4.58
C GLY A 147 17.70 7.24 5.19
N ASN A 148 18.38 8.30 5.62
CA ASN A 148 19.67 8.21 6.31
C ASN A 148 19.67 9.17 7.52
N PRO A 149 19.80 8.71 8.77
CA PRO A 149 19.90 7.32 9.22
C PRO A 149 18.69 6.47 8.84
N LYS A 150 18.87 5.14 8.85
CA LYS A 150 17.82 4.17 8.50
C LYS A 150 16.57 4.45 9.35
N PRO A 151 15.42 4.75 8.73
CA PRO A 151 14.22 5.11 9.49
C PRO A 151 13.58 3.89 10.16
N ARG A 152 12.88 4.14 11.26
CA ARG A 152 11.94 3.19 11.87
C ARG A 152 10.57 3.32 11.20
N ILE A 153 9.79 2.24 11.22
CA ILE A 153 8.44 2.17 10.67
C ILE A 153 7.45 1.81 11.77
N LEU A 154 6.30 2.47 11.76
CA LEU A 154 5.16 2.18 12.62
C LEU A 154 3.94 1.97 11.74
N TRP A 155 3.20 0.89 11.98
CA TRP A 155 1.94 0.62 11.31
C TRP A 155 0.79 0.93 12.24
N PHE A 156 -0.30 1.41 11.65
CA PHE A 156 -1.55 1.66 12.30
C PHE A 156 -2.67 1.07 11.44
N ARG A 157 -3.73 0.63 12.11
CA ARG A 157 -4.97 0.20 11.48
C ARG A 157 -6.12 0.88 12.18
N ASN A 158 -6.97 1.57 11.43
CA ASN A 158 -8.11 2.33 11.94
C ASN A 158 -7.71 3.26 13.11
N GLY A 159 -6.56 3.92 12.97
CA GLY A 159 -5.99 4.83 13.98
C GLY A 159 -5.31 4.17 15.18
N ARG A 160 -5.31 2.84 15.30
CA ARG A 160 -4.64 2.11 16.40
C ARG A 160 -3.31 1.55 15.94
N MET A 161 -2.28 1.61 16.78
CA MET A 161 -0.98 1.01 16.47
C MET A 161 -1.17 -0.49 16.25
N PHE A 162 -0.67 -0.95 15.11
CA PHE A 162 -0.79 -2.34 14.68
C PHE A 162 0.36 -3.14 15.31
N ASP A 163 0.04 -4.02 16.26
CA ASP A 163 1.02 -4.83 16.99
C ASP A 163 1.28 -6.17 16.27
N ASP A 164 2.55 -6.48 16.04
CA ASP A 164 3.05 -7.66 15.31
C ASP A 164 2.63 -8.98 16.00
N GLY A 165 2.39 -8.94 17.32
CA GLY A 165 1.97 -10.10 18.12
C GLY A 165 0.50 -10.51 17.97
N MET A 166 -0.34 -9.71 17.31
CA MET A 166 -1.81 -9.89 17.38
C MET A 166 -2.37 -10.85 16.33
N ARG A 167 -1.58 -11.25 15.31
CA ARG A 167 -1.97 -12.28 14.32
C ARG A 167 -0.77 -13.07 13.80
N SER A 168 -0.80 -14.39 13.98
CA SER A 168 0.20 -15.35 13.45
C SER A 168 0.31 -15.39 11.91
N LYS A 169 -0.52 -14.62 11.20
CA LYS A 169 -0.59 -14.55 9.72
C LYS A 169 0.00 -13.24 9.17
N THR A 170 0.52 -12.38 10.03
CA THR A 170 1.05 -11.09 9.63
C THR A 170 2.56 -11.04 9.86
N THR A 171 3.30 -10.40 8.96
CA THR A 171 4.76 -10.27 9.10
C THR A 171 5.22 -8.89 8.66
N LEU A 172 6.04 -8.24 9.49
CA LEU A 172 6.73 -7.01 9.15
C LEU A 172 8.06 -7.33 8.45
N HIS A 173 8.20 -6.88 7.19
CA HIS A 173 9.45 -7.05 6.44
C HIS A 173 9.96 -5.72 5.89
N ARG A 174 11.08 -5.23 6.42
CA ARG A 174 11.69 -3.91 6.11
C ARG A 174 10.74 -2.71 6.34
N TYR A 175 9.95 -2.37 5.32
CA TYR A 175 9.00 -1.25 5.27
C TYR A 175 7.64 -1.69 4.72
N SER A 176 7.35 -2.99 4.82
CA SER A 176 6.12 -3.58 4.32
C SER A 176 5.38 -4.33 5.42
N LEU A 177 4.06 -4.25 5.37
CA LEU A 177 3.14 -5.09 6.13
C LEU A 177 2.61 -6.17 5.19
N ILE A 178 2.82 -7.44 5.54
CA ILE A 178 2.29 -8.58 4.79
C ILE A 178 1.20 -9.22 5.64
N MET A 179 -0.05 -9.14 5.20
CA MET A 179 -1.20 -9.81 5.82
C MET A 179 -1.55 -11.01 4.95
N ARG A 180 -1.46 -12.21 5.52
CA ARG A 180 -1.78 -13.45 4.80
C ARG A 180 -3.20 -13.91 5.08
N ASP A 181 -3.84 -14.52 4.09
CA ASP A 181 -5.18 -15.10 4.20
C ASP A 181 -6.19 -14.10 4.83
N VAL A 182 -6.32 -12.94 4.16
CA VAL A 182 -7.11 -11.80 4.64
C VAL A 182 -8.59 -12.13 4.72
N GLN A 183 -9.24 -11.66 5.78
CA GLN A 183 -10.68 -11.83 6.00
C GLN A 183 -11.43 -10.53 5.74
N VAL A 184 -12.76 -10.58 5.60
CA VAL A 184 -13.58 -9.35 5.45
C VAL A 184 -13.33 -8.36 6.59
N ASP A 185 -13.13 -8.88 7.80
CA ASP A 185 -12.78 -8.13 9.01
C ASP A 185 -11.38 -7.52 8.97
N ASP A 186 -10.60 -7.69 7.90
CA ASP A 186 -9.29 -7.05 7.68
C ASP A 186 -9.40 -5.74 6.89
N LYS A 187 -10.59 -5.45 6.38
CA LYS A 187 -10.92 -4.14 5.80
C LYS A 187 -10.59 -3.00 6.76
N GLY A 188 -10.11 -1.89 6.20
CA GLY A 188 -9.94 -0.65 6.96
C GLY A 188 -8.84 0.26 6.43
N ASP A 189 -8.61 1.33 7.19
CA ASP A 189 -7.57 2.31 6.96
C ASP A 189 -6.26 1.85 7.58
N TYR A 190 -5.27 1.56 6.75
CA TYR A 190 -3.93 1.23 7.19
C TYR A 190 -3.03 2.44 6.99
N GLN A 191 -2.23 2.75 7.99
CA GLN A 191 -1.33 3.88 7.95
C GLN A 191 0.07 3.44 8.34
N CYS A 192 1.04 3.92 7.58
CA CYS A 192 2.45 3.65 7.80
C CYS A 192 3.19 4.95 8.04
N ILE A 193 3.80 5.07 9.21
CA ILE A 193 4.62 6.22 9.59
C ILE A 193 6.08 5.79 9.60
N VAL A 194 6.86 6.38 8.70
CA VAL A 194 8.29 6.13 8.57
C VAL A 194 9.04 7.34 9.10
N THR A 195 9.91 7.17 10.08
CA THR A 195 10.59 8.31 10.73
C THR A 195 12.07 8.05 11.03
N ASN A 196 12.89 9.09 10.86
CA ASN A 196 14.24 9.18 11.40
C ASN A 196 14.42 10.53 12.12
N VAL A 197 15.62 10.80 12.64
CA VAL A 197 15.94 12.04 13.38
C VAL A 197 15.76 13.33 12.57
N HIS A 198 15.66 13.24 11.24
CA HIS A 198 15.50 14.39 10.35
C HIS A 198 14.06 14.59 9.85
N GLY A 199 13.13 13.70 10.18
CA GLY A 199 11.72 13.88 9.87
C GLY A 199 10.94 12.58 9.70
N SER A 200 9.71 12.72 9.21
CA SER A 200 8.78 11.62 9.02
C SER A 200 8.07 11.70 7.67
N LEU A 201 7.67 10.54 7.17
CA LEU A 201 6.74 10.36 6.07
C LEU A 201 5.55 9.54 6.55
N ASN A 202 4.39 9.87 6.01
CA ASN A 202 3.14 9.17 6.25
C ASN A 202 2.61 8.60 4.93
N PHE A 203 2.10 7.39 4.99
CA PHE A 203 1.43 6.71 3.89
C PHE A 203 0.11 6.18 4.40
N THR A 204 -0.97 6.44 3.66
CA THR A 204 -2.26 5.81 3.93
C THR A 204 -2.57 4.77 2.87
N PHE A 205 -3.22 3.70 3.28
CA PHE A 205 -3.70 2.62 2.43
C PHE A 205 -5.14 2.32 2.84
N TYR A 206 -6.07 2.34 1.89
CA TYR A 206 -7.42 1.87 2.16
C TYR A 206 -7.56 0.44 1.66
N VAL A 207 -7.63 -0.52 2.59
CA VAL A 207 -7.74 -1.94 2.26
C VAL A 207 -9.20 -2.34 2.22
N THR A 208 -9.67 -2.81 1.07
CA THR A 208 -11.01 -3.37 0.88
C THR A 208 -10.89 -4.86 0.60
N ILE A 209 -11.59 -5.68 1.39
CA ILE A 209 -11.66 -7.13 1.18
C ILE A 209 -13.04 -7.49 0.63
N ILE A 210 -13.07 -8.12 -0.53
CA ILE A 210 -14.29 -8.60 -1.19
C ILE A 210 -14.54 -10.05 -0.79
N LYS A 211 -15.73 -10.33 -0.27
CA LYS A 211 -16.15 -11.69 0.02
C LYS A 211 -16.52 -12.41 -1.27
N LEU A 212 -15.85 -13.53 -1.54
CA LEU A 212 -16.14 -14.39 -2.68
C LEU A 212 -17.45 -15.13 -2.44
N THR A 213 -18.47 -14.85 -3.25
CA THR A 213 -19.79 -15.48 -3.17
C THR A 213 -20.19 -16.05 -4.52
N TRP A 214 -20.98 -17.13 -4.51
CA TRP A 214 -21.60 -17.67 -5.72
C TRP A 214 -23.04 -17.15 -5.84
N PRO A 215 -23.54 -16.81 -7.05
CA PRO A 215 -22.85 -16.80 -8.36
C PRO A 215 -22.02 -15.53 -8.57
N LEU A 216 -21.23 -15.46 -9.66
CA LEU A 216 -20.56 -14.22 -10.08
C LEU A 216 -21.56 -13.07 -10.23
N GLN A 217 -21.28 -11.94 -9.57
CA GLN A 217 -22.08 -10.72 -9.59
C GLN A 217 -21.32 -9.59 -10.27
N VAL A 218 -22.00 -8.87 -11.15
CA VAL A 218 -21.40 -7.79 -11.96
C VAL A 218 -22.36 -6.61 -11.94
N GLU A 219 -21.82 -5.42 -11.73
CA GLU A 219 -22.54 -4.16 -11.88
C GLU A 219 -22.89 -3.93 -13.35
N VAL A 220 -24.15 -3.58 -13.62
CA VAL A 220 -24.64 -3.37 -14.98
C VAL A 220 -24.15 -2.01 -15.49
N PRO A 221 -23.39 -1.95 -16.60
CA PRO A 221 -22.99 -0.70 -17.23
C PRO A 221 -24.22 0.10 -17.70
N GLN A 222 -24.15 1.43 -17.56
CA GLN A 222 -25.25 2.32 -17.96
C GLN A 222 -25.09 2.81 -19.40
N ASN A 223 -26.21 2.86 -20.13
CA ASN A 223 -26.26 3.46 -21.46
C ASN A 223 -25.84 4.94 -21.40
N GLN A 224 -25.14 5.41 -22.44
CA GLN A 224 -24.69 6.80 -22.53
C GLN A 224 -25.12 7.45 -23.84
N THR A 225 -25.41 8.75 -23.75
CA THR A 225 -25.66 9.62 -24.89
C THR A 225 -24.66 10.78 -24.80
N VAL A 226 -23.79 10.91 -25.80
CA VAL A 226 -22.72 11.93 -25.84
C VAL A 226 -22.78 12.71 -27.15
N ASN A 227 -22.26 13.93 -27.18
CA ASN A 227 -22.11 14.65 -28.44
C ASN A 227 -20.89 14.13 -29.20
N GLU A 228 -20.91 14.25 -30.52
CA GLU A 228 -19.74 14.00 -31.33
C GLU A 228 -18.57 14.89 -30.91
N GLY A 229 -17.39 14.29 -30.73
CA GLY A 229 -16.18 14.92 -30.20
C GLY A 229 -15.97 14.80 -28.69
N ASP A 230 -17.03 14.47 -27.92
CA ASP A 230 -16.92 14.21 -26.47
C ASP A 230 -16.37 12.80 -26.19
N ASP A 231 -15.95 12.53 -24.95
CA ASP A 231 -15.52 11.21 -24.50
C ASP A 231 -16.70 10.41 -23.90
N ALA A 232 -16.77 9.10 -24.20
CA ALA A 232 -17.72 8.17 -23.57
C ALA A 232 -17.01 7.18 -22.64
N ILE A 233 -17.62 6.88 -21.49
CA ILE A 233 -16.96 6.09 -20.43
C ILE A 233 -17.91 5.03 -19.89
N PHE A 234 -17.71 3.77 -20.27
CA PHE A 234 -18.48 2.65 -19.71
C PHE A 234 -17.73 1.98 -18.56
N THR A 235 -18.43 1.61 -17.49
CA THR A 235 -17.84 0.90 -16.35
C THR A 235 -18.58 -0.41 -16.11
N CYS A 236 -17.84 -1.51 -16.04
CA CYS A 236 -18.33 -2.86 -15.79
C CYS A 236 -17.50 -3.46 -14.66
N ARG A 237 -18.12 -3.63 -13.49
CA ARG A 237 -17.39 -3.94 -12.26
C ARG A 237 -17.85 -5.25 -11.64
N PRO A 238 -16.94 -6.23 -11.41
CA PRO A 238 -17.27 -7.41 -10.63
C PRO A 238 -17.45 -7.02 -9.15
N LEU A 239 -18.57 -7.44 -8.54
CA LEU A 239 -18.94 -7.04 -7.19
C LEU A 239 -18.41 -7.97 -6.10
N ASN A 240 -18.23 -9.24 -6.44
CA ASN A 240 -17.85 -10.29 -5.50
C ASN A 240 -16.55 -11.01 -5.85
N ASP A 241 -15.81 -10.52 -6.84
CA ASP A 241 -14.47 -11.01 -7.17
C ASP A 241 -13.64 -9.90 -7.85
N HIS A 242 -12.68 -9.32 -7.12
CA HIS A 242 -11.79 -8.29 -7.67
C HIS A 242 -10.79 -8.85 -8.71
N GLU A 243 -10.57 -10.17 -8.74
CA GLU A 243 -9.63 -10.79 -9.66
C GLU A 243 -10.33 -11.35 -10.91
N ALA A 244 -11.64 -11.14 -11.07
CA ALA A 244 -12.35 -11.54 -12.27
C ALA A 244 -11.80 -10.87 -13.53
N THR A 245 -11.66 -11.64 -14.60
CA THR A 245 -11.20 -11.13 -15.89
C THR A 245 -12.33 -10.42 -16.62
N ILE A 246 -12.01 -9.29 -17.28
CA ILE A 246 -12.98 -8.44 -17.98
C ILE A 246 -12.52 -8.23 -19.42
N LYS A 247 -13.45 -8.37 -20.37
CA LYS A 247 -13.22 -8.07 -21.78
C LYS A 247 -14.38 -7.28 -22.37
N TRP A 248 -14.06 -6.16 -22.99
CA TRP A 248 -15.00 -5.33 -23.73
C TRP A 248 -14.97 -5.64 -25.22
N VAL A 249 -16.14 -5.67 -25.84
CA VAL A 249 -16.30 -5.88 -27.29
C VAL A 249 -17.44 -5.02 -27.82
N LYS A 250 -17.33 -4.61 -29.09
CA LYS A 250 -18.42 -3.91 -29.79
C LYS A 250 -19.21 -4.93 -30.62
N ARG A 251 -20.54 -4.93 -30.51
CA ARG A 251 -21.42 -5.82 -31.27
C ARG A 251 -21.91 -5.13 -32.54
N ASN A 252 -21.90 -5.84 -33.67
CA ASN A 252 -22.51 -5.40 -34.93
C ASN A 252 -23.57 -6.41 -35.41
N GLN A 253 -24.30 -6.07 -36.47
CA GLN A 253 -25.43 -6.83 -37.04
C GLN A 253 -25.05 -8.25 -37.53
N THR A 254 -23.77 -8.54 -37.76
CA THR A 254 -23.26 -9.86 -38.21
C THR A 254 -22.48 -10.64 -37.13
N GLY A 255 -22.32 -10.12 -35.91
CA GLY A 255 -21.59 -10.79 -34.81
C GLY A 255 -20.87 -9.86 -33.83
N LEU A 256 -20.05 -10.44 -32.96
CA LEU A 256 -19.30 -9.77 -31.90
C LEU A 256 -17.88 -9.40 -32.36
N HIS A 257 -17.51 -8.11 -32.40
CA HIS A 257 -16.23 -7.63 -32.93
C HIS A 257 -15.20 -7.40 -31.81
N THR A 258 -14.02 -7.99 -31.95
CA THR A 258 -12.96 -8.01 -30.92
C THR A 258 -12.12 -6.73 -30.84
N SER A 259 -12.22 -5.82 -31.82
CA SER A 259 -11.50 -4.54 -31.75
C SER A 259 -12.45 -3.35 -31.60
N ILE A 260 -12.25 -2.63 -30.50
CA ILE A 260 -12.78 -1.30 -30.28
C ILE A 260 -11.83 -0.36 -31.04
N GLY A 261 -12.05 -0.22 -32.35
CA GLY A 261 -11.15 0.53 -33.24
C GLY A 261 -11.02 2.00 -32.83
N LYS A 262 -9.79 2.54 -32.94
CA LYS A 262 -9.31 3.89 -32.48
C LYS A 262 -9.17 4.07 -30.97
N THR A 263 -8.45 5.13 -30.57
CA THR A 263 -7.94 5.54 -29.22
C THR A 263 -8.93 5.25 -28.09
N SER A 264 -9.06 3.97 -27.79
CA SER A 264 -9.83 3.44 -26.69
C SER A 264 -8.81 3.09 -25.62
N ASP A 265 -8.86 3.86 -24.55
CA ASP A 265 -8.05 3.54 -23.39
C ASP A 265 -8.91 2.66 -22.50
N ILE A 266 -8.66 1.36 -22.57
CA ILE A 266 -9.06 0.49 -21.48
C ILE A 266 -8.11 0.82 -20.33
N LEU A 267 -8.64 1.42 -19.26
CA LEU A 267 -7.84 1.81 -18.11
C LEU A 267 -7.15 0.57 -17.52
N GLU A 268 -6.04 0.76 -16.80
CA GLU A 268 -5.22 -0.32 -16.24
C GLU A 268 -6.02 -1.35 -15.41
N ASN A 269 -7.18 -0.96 -14.86
CA ASN A 269 -8.08 -1.85 -14.11
C ASN A 269 -9.01 -2.70 -14.97
N LYS A 270 -9.09 -2.50 -16.31
CA LYS A 270 -9.96 -3.21 -17.28
C LYS A 270 -11.48 -3.11 -17.02
N GLU A 271 -11.90 -2.58 -15.88
CA GLU A 271 -13.30 -2.31 -15.54
C GLU A 271 -13.91 -1.21 -16.40
N THR A 272 -13.09 -0.24 -16.82
CA THR A 272 -13.56 0.96 -17.53
C THR A 272 -13.08 0.99 -18.97
N LEU A 273 -14.03 1.13 -19.88
CA LEU A 273 -13.80 1.40 -21.30
C LEU A 273 -13.98 2.91 -21.55
N VAL A 274 -12.90 3.59 -21.93
CA VAL A 274 -12.93 5.00 -22.35
C VAL A 274 -12.81 5.07 -23.86
N LEU A 275 -13.82 5.65 -24.52
CA LEU A 275 -13.80 6.01 -25.93
C LEU A 275 -13.54 7.50 -26.03
N ARG A 276 -12.36 7.90 -26.52
CA ARG A 276 -12.00 9.32 -26.64
C ARG A 276 -12.44 9.91 -27.96
N SER A 277 -12.96 11.13 -27.92
CA SER A 277 -13.39 11.90 -29.11
C SER A 277 -14.31 11.08 -30.03
N VAL A 278 -15.47 10.73 -29.49
CA VAL A 278 -16.47 9.84 -30.08
C VAL A 278 -17.02 10.42 -31.39
N ASN A 279 -17.14 9.59 -32.44
CA ASN A 279 -17.78 9.95 -33.70
C ASN A 279 -19.01 9.07 -34.00
N MET A 280 -19.75 9.39 -35.06
CA MET A 280 -20.97 8.67 -35.42
C MET A 280 -20.78 7.14 -35.66
N ARG A 281 -19.57 6.68 -36.01
CA ARG A 281 -19.29 5.23 -36.18
C ARG A 281 -19.07 4.51 -34.86
N ASP A 282 -18.80 5.24 -33.79
CA ASP A 282 -18.60 4.69 -32.45
C ASP A 282 -19.95 4.37 -31.79
N ALA A 283 -21.04 5.01 -32.21
CA ALA A 283 -22.39 4.64 -31.80
C ALA A 283 -22.66 3.14 -31.99
N GLY A 284 -23.45 2.57 -31.10
CA GLY A 284 -23.87 1.18 -31.18
C GLY A 284 -23.81 0.44 -29.85
N HIS A 285 -23.78 -0.89 -29.96
CA HIS A 285 -23.92 -1.79 -28.84
C HIS A 285 -22.57 -2.35 -28.41
N TYR A 286 -22.29 -2.33 -27.13
CA TYR A 286 -21.08 -2.85 -26.51
C TYR A 286 -21.46 -3.91 -25.48
N VAL A 287 -20.61 -4.91 -25.35
CA VAL A 287 -20.81 -6.00 -24.39
C VAL A 287 -19.56 -6.14 -23.54
N CYS A 288 -19.76 -6.17 -22.22
CA CYS A 288 -18.75 -6.52 -21.24
C CYS A 288 -18.89 -8.00 -20.87
N PHE A 289 -17.80 -8.75 -21.04
CA PHE A 289 -17.66 -10.13 -20.58
C PHE A 289 -16.87 -10.13 -19.29
N VAL A 290 -17.44 -10.68 -18.23
CA VAL A 290 -16.76 -10.85 -16.94
C VAL A 290 -16.75 -12.33 -16.60
N GLY A 291 -15.56 -12.89 -16.40
CA GLY A 291 -15.41 -14.31 -16.15
C GLY A 291 -14.37 -14.63 -15.08
N ASN A 292 -14.69 -15.61 -14.26
CA ASN A 292 -13.81 -16.17 -13.24
C ASN A 292 -14.10 -17.67 -13.04
N TYR A 293 -13.51 -18.27 -12.01
CA TYR A 293 -13.77 -19.65 -11.63
C TYR A 293 -15.22 -19.91 -11.13
N PHE A 294 -16.04 -18.87 -10.92
CA PHE A 294 -17.48 -18.97 -10.69
C PHE A 294 -18.32 -18.94 -11.99
N GLY A 295 -17.70 -18.76 -13.15
CA GLY A 295 -18.37 -18.76 -14.45
C GLY A 295 -18.34 -17.40 -15.16
N LEU A 296 -19.18 -17.27 -16.19
CA LEU A 296 -19.18 -16.15 -17.13
C LEU A 296 -20.48 -15.34 -17.02
N LYS A 297 -20.35 -14.02 -17.01
CA LYS A 297 -21.44 -13.05 -17.12
C LYS A 297 -21.22 -12.12 -18.31
N LYS A 298 -22.31 -11.77 -19.00
CA LYS A 298 -22.33 -10.85 -20.15
C LYS A 298 -23.23 -9.68 -19.81
N MET A 299 -22.75 -8.46 -20.02
CA MET A 299 -23.48 -7.24 -19.75
C MET A 299 -23.52 -6.35 -20.98
N ASP A 300 -24.72 -6.03 -21.45
CA ASP A 300 -25.01 -5.26 -22.65
C ASP A 300 -25.12 -3.75 -22.32
N VAL A 301 -24.58 -2.87 -23.17
CA VAL A 301 -24.66 -1.41 -23.02
C VAL A 301 -24.68 -0.68 -24.37
N TRP A 302 -25.38 0.45 -24.44
CA TRP A 302 -25.55 1.23 -25.66
C TRP A 302 -24.88 2.61 -25.60
N LEU A 303 -24.21 2.97 -26.69
CA LEU A 303 -23.71 4.32 -26.95
C LEU A 303 -24.56 5.00 -28.02
N THR A 304 -25.15 6.14 -27.66
CA THR A 304 -25.83 7.05 -28.59
C THR A 304 -24.95 8.28 -28.81
N VAL A 305 -24.75 8.66 -30.07
CA VAL A 305 -23.94 9.83 -30.43
C VAL A 305 -24.83 10.88 -31.08
N ILE A 306 -24.81 12.09 -30.54
CA ILE A 306 -25.55 13.23 -31.07
C ILE A 306 -24.63 13.97 -32.06
N PRO A 307 -25.03 14.11 -33.34
CA PRO A 307 -24.21 14.79 -34.33
C PRO A 307 -24.06 16.27 -33.99
N SER A 308 -22.86 16.81 -34.27
CA SER A 308 -22.56 18.23 -34.08
C SER A 308 -23.47 19.07 -34.99
N THR A 309 -24.23 20.04 -34.45
CA THR A 309 -24.96 21.02 -35.27
C THR A 309 -24.00 22.06 -35.83
N THR A 310 -23.14 21.65 -36.76
CA THR A 310 -22.35 22.59 -37.56
C THR A 310 -22.79 22.44 -39.01
N THR A 311 -23.58 23.43 -39.46
CA THR A 311 -23.94 23.61 -40.86
C THR A 311 -22.67 23.77 -41.68
N THR A 312 -22.22 22.75 -42.42
CA THR A 312 -21.33 22.99 -43.57
C THR A 312 -21.44 21.86 -44.60
N THR A 313 -22.06 22.22 -45.71
CA THR A 313 -21.59 21.99 -47.08
C THR A 313 -20.84 20.67 -47.33
N THR A 314 -21.54 19.78 -48.02
CA THR A 314 -20.99 18.65 -48.79
C THR A 314 -19.71 19.04 -49.51
N THR A 315 -18.59 18.49 -49.06
CA THR A 315 -17.41 18.28 -49.90
C THR A 315 -17.06 16.81 -49.88
N THR A 316 -17.38 16.18 -51.00
CA THR A 316 -17.02 14.82 -51.37
C THR A 316 -15.50 14.73 -51.45
N THR A 317 -14.88 13.96 -50.56
CA THR A 317 -13.51 13.46 -50.77
C THR A 317 -13.46 11.97 -50.59
N LYS A 318 -12.76 11.37 -51.54
CA LYS A 318 -12.75 9.96 -51.91
C LYS A 318 -12.16 9.06 -50.83
N GLU A 319 -12.67 7.84 -50.90
CA GLU A 319 -12.28 6.59 -50.28
C GLU A 319 -10.88 6.16 -50.72
N GLU A 320 -9.95 6.01 -49.77
CA GLU A 320 -8.80 5.09 -49.83
C GLU A 320 -8.08 5.09 -48.46
N ASP A 321 -8.14 3.95 -47.76
CA ASP A 321 -7.06 3.33 -46.96
C ASP A 321 -7.63 2.13 -46.19
N LEU A 322 -7.79 1.03 -46.92
CA LEU A 322 -8.09 -0.30 -46.38
C LEU A 322 -6.78 -0.95 -45.90
N TYR A 323 -6.62 -1.09 -44.59
CA TYR A 323 -5.89 -2.24 -44.05
C TYR A 323 -6.89 -3.40 -43.89
N PRO A 324 -6.62 -4.60 -44.44
CA PRO A 324 -7.48 -5.75 -44.19
C PRO A 324 -7.27 -6.19 -42.74
N ILE A 325 -8.19 -5.79 -41.86
CA ILE A 325 -8.28 -6.32 -40.49
C ILE A 325 -8.73 -7.77 -40.63
N SER A 326 -7.89 -8.71 -40.19
CA SER A 326 -8.17 -10.14 -40.23
C SER A 326 -9.41 -10.49 -39.40
N TRP A 327 -10.41 -11.05 -40.07
CA TRP A 327 -11.71 -11.43 -39.54
C TRP A 327 -11.59 -12.57 -38.54
N ILE A 328 -12.28 -12.46 -37.41
CA ILE A 328 -12.38 -13.53 -36.41
C ILE A 328 -13.87 -13.78 -36.12
N SER A 329 -14.30 -15.04 -36.22
CA SER A 329 -15.70 -15.44 -36.05
C SER A 329 -16.10 -15.58 -34.57
N GLU A 330 -17.41 -15.57 -34.27
CA GLU A 330 -17.98 -15.82 -32.93
C GLU A 330 -17.52 -17.16 -32.31
N GLN A 331 -17.04 -18.10 -33.13
CA GLN A 331 -16.46 -19.39 -32.74
C GLN A 331 -15.04 -19.29 -32.16
N GLU A 332 -14.25 -18.28 -32.52
CA GLU A 332 -12.89 -18.09 -31.96
C GLU A 332 -12.91 -17.39 -30.59
N LEU A 333 -14.05 -16.80 -30.21
CA LEU A 333 -14.35 -16.35 -28.83
C LEU A 333 -14.70 -17.51 -27.89
N THR A 334 -14.60 -18.77 -28.36
CA THR A 334 -14.87 -19.99 -27.60
C THR A 334 -13.71 -20.99 -27.63
N TRP A 335 -12.46 -20.54 -27.85
CA TRP A 335 -11.35 -21.46 -27.68
C TRP A 335 -11.38 -22.01 -26.25
N PRO A 336 -11.44 -23.36 -26.06
CA PRO A 336 -11.53 -23.92 -24.72
C PRO A 336 -10.30 -23.51 -23.93
N LEU A 337 -10.50 -23.03 -22.70
CA LEU A 337 -9.40 -22.69 -21.81
C LEU A 337 -8.50 -23.92 -21.63
N GLU A 338 -7.25 -23.84 -22.12
CA GLU A 338 -6.28 -24.93 -22.05
C GLU A 338 -5.47 -24.77 -20.77
N VAL A 339 -5.30 -25.87 -20.05
CA VAL A 339 -4.69 -25.88 -18.72
C VAL A 339 -3.67 -27.02 -18.66
N GLU A 340 -2.47 -26.75 -18.15
CA GLU A 340 -1.56 -27.82 -17.73
C GLU A 340 -2.19 -28.54 -16.53
N GLU A 341 -2.61 -29.78 -16.74
CA GLU A 341 -3.35 -30.53 -15.74
C GLU A 341 -2.42 -31.04 -14.61
N PRO A 342 -2.82 -30.90 -13.34
CA PRO A 342 -2.07 -31.43 -12.21
C PRO A 342 -1.98 -32.95 -12.22
N GLN A 343 -0.83 -33.47 -11.80
CA GLN A 343 -0.58 -34.91 -11.72
C GLN A 343 -0.81 -35.46 -10.32
N ASN A 344 -1.31 -36.70 -10.25
CA ASN A 344 -1.54 -37.42 -9.00
C ASN A 344 -0.22 -37.72 -8.26
N GLN A 345 -0.24 -37.65 -6.93
CA GLN A 345 0.98 -37.84 -6.11
C GLN A 345 0.78 -38.83 -4.97
N THR A 346 1.84 -39.58 -4.66
CA THR A 346 1.96 -40.41 -3.45
C THR A 346 3.16 -39.92 -2.65
N VAL A 347 2.95 -39.53 -1.40
CA VAL A 347 3.93 -38.84 -0.55
C VAL A 347 3.94 -39.49 0.84
N ASN A 348 5.08 -39.51 1.53
CA ASN A 348 5.14 -40.04 2.90
C ASN A 348 4.63 -39.00 3.90
N GLU A 349 4.11 -39.46 5.05
CA GLU A 349 3.71 -38.56 6.13
C GLU A 349 4.90 -37.71 6.61
N GLY A 350 4.72 -36.37 6.62
CA GLY A 350 5.75 -35.38 6.96
C GLY A 350 6.46 -34.74 5.77
N ASP A 351 6.37 -35.32 4.56
CA ASP A 351 6.89 -34.72 3.33
C ASP A 351 5.91 -33.68 2.75
N ASP A 352 6.38 -32.84 1.82
CA ASP A 352 5.57 -31.82 1.13
C ASP A 352 4.95 -32.39 -0.17
N ALA A 353 3.71 -32.04 -0.49
CA ALA A 353 3.06 -32.36 -1.77
C ALA A 353 2.79 -31.07 -2.58
N ILE A 354 3.00 -31.12 -3.91
CA ILE A 354 2.91 -29.93 -4.78
C ILE A 354 2.15 -30.25 -6.06
N PHE A 355 0.98 -29.64 -6.26
CA PHE A 355 0.22 -29.74 -7.51
C PHE A 355 0.36 -28.47 -8.35
N THR A 356 0.52 -28.60 -9.66
CA THR A 356 0.62 -27.47 -10.59
C THR A 356 -0.57 -27.49 -11.55
N CYS A 357 -1.25 -26.35 -11.68
CA CYS A 357 -2.36 -26.12 -12.59
C CYS A 357 -2.20 -24.72 -13.19
N ARG A 358 -1.80 -24.61 -14.46
CA ARG A 358 -1.56 -23.30 -15.11
C ARG A 358 -2.33 -23.15 -16.41
N PRO A 359 -2.92 -21.99 -16.70
CA PRO A 359 -3.54 -21.73 -18.00
C PRO A 359 -2.46 -21.55 -19.08
N LEU A 360 -2.62 -22.23 -20.22
CA LEU A 360 -1.63 -22.25 -21.31
C LEU A 360 -1.89 -21.19 -22.37
N ASN A 361 -3.16 -20.93 -22.68
CA ASN A 361 -3.59 -20.02 -23.74
C ASN A 361 -4.15 -18.68 -23.25
N ASP A 362 -4.31 -18.50 -21.94
CA ASP A 362 -4.71 -17.24 -21.33
C ASP A 362 -4.03 -17.03 -19.96
N PRO A 363 -2.88 -16.33 -19.92
CA PRO A 363 -2.16 -16.04 -18.68
C PRO A 363 -2.97 -15.22 -17.66
N GLU A 364 -4.06 -14.58 -18.07
CA GLU A 364 -4.88 -13.73 -17.20
C GLU A 364 -6.01 -14.53 -16.51
N ALA A 365 -6.18 -15.82 -16.83
CA ALA A 365 -7.23 -16.64 -16.25
C ALA A 365 -7.09 -16.82 -14.74
N THR A 366 -8.21 -16.81 -14.04
CA THR A 366 -8.26 -16.96 -12.58
C THR A 366 -8.23 -18.43 -12.19
N ILE A 367 -7.52 -18.77 -11.09
CA ILE A 367 -7.34 -20.15 -10.61
C ILE A 367 -7.81 -20.28 -9.16
N LYS A 368 -8.56 -21.35 -8.86
CA LYS A 368 -8.97 -21.70 -7.49
C LYS A 368 -8.83 -23.19 -7.22
N TRP A 369 -8.14 -23.52 -6.13
CA TRP A 369 -8.03 -24.87 -5.61
C TRP A 369 -9.05 -25.13 -4.50
N VAL A 370 -9.66 -26.32 -4.51
CA VAL A 370 -10.56 -26.79 -3.45
C VAL A 370 -10.32 -28.26 -3.14
N LYS A 371 -10.60 -28.68 -1.91
CA LYS A 371 -10.58 -30.10 -1.50
C LYS A 371 -11.97 -30.69 -1.63
N ARG A 372 -12.09 -31.85 -2.28
CA ARG A 372 -13.36 -32.59 -2.38
C ARG A 372 -13.54 -33.42 -1.11
N ILE A 373 -14.67 -33.23 -0.44
CA ILE A 373 -15.09 -33.98 0.77
C ILE A 373 -16.41 -34.70 0.50
N GLN A 374 -16.79 -35.64 1.37
CA GLN A 374 -18.01 -36.43 1.20
C GLN A 374 -19.29 -35.58 1.14
N THR A 375 -19.28 -34.40 1.77
CA THR A 375 -20.41 -33.45 1.78
C THR A 375 -20.34 -32.38 0.68
N GLY A 376 -19.36 -32.43 -0.24
CA GLY A 376 -19.21 -31.46 -1.34
C GLY A 376 -17.79 -30.93 -1.54
N LEU A 377 -17.65 -29.67 -1.96
CA LEU A 377 -16.36 -28.99 -2.16
C LEU A 377 -16.05 -28.10 -0.96
N GLN A 378 -14.87 -28.26 -0.36
CA GLN A 378 -14.36 -27.45 0.74
C GLN A 378 -13.36 -26.42 0.20
N THR A 379 -13.67 -25.14 0.37
CA THR A 379 -12.87 -24.01 -0.12
C THR A 379 -11.66 -23.68 0.73
N SER A 380 -11.65 -24.10 2.00
CA SER A 380 -10.53 -23.91 2.94
C SER A 380 -9.75 -25.21 3.09
N ILE A 381 -8.57 -25.29 2.47
CA ILE A 381 -7.73 -26.50 2.45
C ILE A 381 -6.93 -26.68 3.78
N GLY A 382 -6.96 -25.71 4.70
CA GLY A 382 -6.27 -25.79 6.00
C GLY A 382 -4.82 -25.30 5.96
N LYS A 383 -4.26 -24.96 7.13
CA LYS A 383 -2.99 -24.21 7.29
C LYS A 383 -1.76 -24.92 6.69
N THR A 384 -1.49 -24.65 5.41
CA THR A 384 -0.23 -24.18 4.81
C THR A 384 -0.40 -24.31 3.31
N SER A 385 -1.14 -23.38 2.71
CA SER A 385 -1.13 -23.20 1.27
C SER A 385 -0.16 -22.06 0.98
N ASP A 386 1.12 -22.38 0.81
CA ASP A 386 2.00 -21.43 0.12
C ASP A 386 1.62 -21.51 -1.36
N ILE A 387 0.62 -20.69 -1.70
CA ILE A 387 0.17 -20.52 -3.06
C ILE A 387 1.24 -19.67 -3.78
N LEU A 388 2.24 -20.36 -4.32
CA LEU A 388 3.37 -19.76 -5.03
C LEU A 388 3.05 -19.68 -6.53
N LYS A 389 3.62 -18.66 -7.20
CA LYS A 389 3.37 -18.31 -8.63
C LYS A 389 1.89 -18.12 -8.96
N ASN A 390 1.29 -17.03 -8.48
CA ASN A 390 -0.03 -16.55 -8.94
C ASN A 390 -1.17 -17.59 -8.90
N LYS A 391 -1.23 -18.43 -7.86
CA LYS A 391 -2.27 -19.47 -7.69
C LYS A 391 -2.18 -20.70 -8.59
N GLU A 392 -1.11 -20.81 -9.38
CA GLU A 392 -0.84 -21.99 -10.22
C GLU A 392 -0.46 -23.23 -9.39
N MET A 393 0.22 -23.05 -8.25
CA MET A 393 0.72 -24.17 -7.45
C MET A 393 -0.01 -24.30 -6.11
N LEU A 394 -0.57 -25.48 -5.85
CA LEU A 394 -1.07 -25.90 -4.54
C LEU A 394 0.05 -26.66 -3.82
N VAL A 395 0.63 -26.05 -2.79
CA VAL A 395 1.65 -26.66 -1.93
C VAL A 395 1.00 -27.05 -0.61
N LEU A 396 1.10 -28.32 -0.23
CA LEU A 396 0.72 -28.85 1.08
C LEU A 396 2.00 -29.22 1.82
N ARG A 397 2.33 -28.46 2.88
CA ARG A 397 3.54 -28.71 3.66
C ARG A 397 3.32 -29.71 4.77
N SER A 398 4.30 -30.57 5.02
CA SER A 398 4.29 -31.57 6.11
C SER A 398 2.99 -32.36 6.17
N VAL A 399 2.69 -33.05 5.07
CA VAL A 399 1.42 -33.73 4.81
C VAL A 399 1.13 -34.80 5.87
N THR A 400 -0.11 -34.85 6.36
CA THR A 400 -0.60 -35.86 7.31
C THR A 400 -1.60 -36.79 6.64
N MET A 401 -1.95 -37.90 7.32
CA MET A 401 -3.01 -38.80 6.85
C MET A 401 -4.37 -38.13 6.59
N LYS A 402 -4.64 -36.99 7.22
CA LYS A 402 -5.90 -36.22 7.03
C LYS A 402 -5.92 -35.44 5.72
N ASP A 403 -4.76 -35.22 5.13
CA ASP A 403 -4.59 -34.43 3.90
C ASP A 403 -4.78 -35.29 2.65
N ALA A 404 -4.80 -36.61 2.78
CA ALA A 404 -5.17 -37.52 1.69
C ALA A 404 -6.57 -37.21 1.15
N GLY A 405 -6.76 -37.37 -0.17
CA GLY A 405 -8.05 -37.15 -0.82
C GLY A 405 -7.94 -36.54 -2.21
N HIS A 406 -9.07 -36.06 -2.71
CA HIS A 406 -9.20 -35.43 -4.03
C HIS A 406 -9.17 -33.91 -3.91
N TYR A 407 -8.47 -33.29 -4.85
CA TYR A 407 -8.36 -31.84 -5.01
C TYR A 407 -8.82 -31.47 -6.41
N VAL A 408 -9.40 -30.27 -6.52
CA VAL A 408 -9.94 -29.78 -7.78
C VAL A 408 -9.36 -28.40 -8.07
N CYS A 409 -8.82 -28.23 -9.27
CA CYS A 409 -8.41 -26.95 -9.81
C CYS A 409 -9.53 -26.41 -10.72
N PHE A 410 -10.07 -25.25 -10.39
CA PHE A 410 -10.96 -24.48 -11.26
C PHE A 410 -10.16 -23.37 -11.92
N VAL A 411 -10.20 -23.29 -13.24
CA VAL A 411 -9.60 -22.21 -14.02
C VAL A 411 -10.70 -21.54 -14.83
N GLY A 412 -10.88 -20.23 -14.70
CA GLY A 412 -11.94 -19.52 -15.40
C GLY A 412 -11.59 -18.10 -15.82
N ASN A 413 -12.14 -17.69 -16.96
CA ASN A 413 -11.97 -16.38 -17.57
C ASN A 413 -13.19 -16.00 -18.42
N TYR A 414 -13.08 -14.92 -19.20
CA TYR A 414 -14.13 -14.47 -20.11
C TYR A 414 -14.38 -15.42 -21.32
N PHE A 415 -13.54 -16.45 -21.54
CA PHE A 415 -13.74 -17.51 -22.55
C PHE A 415 -14.52 -18.72 -21.98
N GLY A 416 -14.38 -19.05 -20.70
CA GLY A 416 -15.08 -20.18 -20.09
C GLY A 416 -14.51 -20.64 -18.74
N LEU A 417 -14.97 -21.81 -18.28
CA LEU A 417 -14.53 -22.48 -17.05
C LEU A 417 -14.02 -23.89 -17.37
N LYS A 418 -12.83 -24.24 -16.88
CA LYS A 418 -12.25 -25.58 -16.91
C LYS A 418 -12.08 -26.08 -15.48
N GLN A 419 -12.47 -27.33 -15.24
CA GLN A 419 -12.27 -28.04 -13.97
C GLN A 419 -11.33 -29.22 -14.20
N VAL A 420 -10.35 -29.41 -13.31
CA VAL A 420 -9.42 -30.53 -13.36
C VAL A 420 -9.27 -31.16 -11.97
N ASP A 421 -9.46 -32.48 -11.87
CA ASP A 421 -9.42 -33.24 -10.62
C ASP A 421 -8.08 -33.98 -10.46
N VAL A 422 -7.54 -34.04 -9.23
CA VAL A 422 -6.29 -34.72 -8.88
C VAL A 422 -6.40 -35.40 -7.51
N TRP A 423 -5.64 -36.47 -7.25
CA TRP A 423 -5.61 -37.14 -5.95
C TRP A 423 -4.23 -37.13 -5.27
N LEU A 424 -4.27 -37.07 -3.93
CA LEU A 424 -3.13 -37.24 -3.03
C LEU A 424 -3.28 -38.52 -2.21
N LYS A 425 -2.27 -39.40 -2.28
CA LYS A 425 -2.13 -40.56 -1.41
C LYS A 425 -1.00 -40.32 -0.41
N VAL A 426 -1.26 -40.59 0.87
CA VAL A 426 -0.28 -40.43 1.95
C VAL A 426 0.12 -41.80 2.49
N MET A 427 1.42 -42.06 2.55
CA MET A 427 1.98 -43.30 3.07
C MET A 427 2.42 -43.11 4.52
N PRO A 428 2.12 -44.04 5.44
CA PRO A 428 2.57 -43.93 6.83
C PRO A 428 4.08 -44.06 6.89
N THR A 429 4.72 -43.31 7.78
CA THR A 429 6.15 -43.48 8.05
C THR A 429 6.40 -44.88 8.61
N PRO A 430 7.41 -45.61 8.12
CA PRO A 430 7.72 -46.94 8.64
C PRO A 430 8.19 -46.80 10.11
N THR A 431 7.40 -47.34 11.02
CA THR A 431 7.79 -47.50 12.43
C THR A 431 9.06 -48.37 12.48
N PRO A 432 10.10 -48.01 13.26
CA PRO A 432 11.24 -48.90 13.45
C PRO A 432 10.77 -50.15 14.19
N THR A 433 10.71 -51.28 13.47
CA THR A 433 10.34 -52.58 14.02
C THR A 433 11.48 -53.08 14.91
N THR A 434 11.27 -53.05 16.22
CA THR A 434 12.04 -53.91 17.14
C THR A 434 11.76 -55.36 16.79
N THR A 435 12.81 -56.06 16.39
CA THR A 435 12.89 -57.49 16.16
C THR A 435 12.50 -58.27 17.41
N THR A 436 11.52 -59.16 17.30
CA THR A 436 11.49 -60.36 18.14
C THR A 436 10.99 -61.54 17.32
N THR A 437 11.82 -62.57 17.36
CA THR A 437 11.86 -63.86 16.68
C THR A 437 10.57 -64.70 16.73
N THR A 438 10.27 -65.33 15.58
CA THR A 438 9.42 -66.52 15.30
C THR A 438 9.87 -67.78 16.09
N PRO A 439 9.17 -68.96 16.13
CA PRO A 439 8.47 -69.59 14.98
C PRO A 439 7.31 -70.64 15.16
N ARG A 440 6.72 -70.98 13.99
CA ARG A 440 6.10 -72.26 13.52
C ARG A 440 4.70 -72.67 14.08
N LYS A 441 3.74 -73.26 13.33
CA LYS A 441 3.77 -74.15 12.13
C LYS A 441 2.33 -74.35 11.53
N GLU A 442 2.28 -74.67 10.22
CA GLU A 442 1.37 -75.59 9.45
C GLU A 442 -0.18 -75.43 9.55
N GLU A 443 -0.88 -75.02 8.49
CA GLU A 443 -1.37 -75.73 7.28
C GLU A 443 -2.64 -76.61 7.46
N ASP A 444 -3.68 -76.20 6.70
CA ASP A 444 -4.60 -77.00 5.86
C ASP A 444 -5.99 -77.52 6.30
N ASN A 445 -6.94 -77.18 5.41
CA ASN A 445 -8.07 -77.91 4.83
C ASN A 445 -9.47 -78.07 5.47
N ASP A 446 -10.44 -77.76 4.60
CA ASP A 446 -11.88 -78.06 4.56
C ASP A 446 -12.24 -79.57 4.69
N ILE A 447 -13.50 -79.87 5.07
CA ILE A 447 -14.48 -80.67 4.28
C ILE A 447 -15.75 -81.08 5.09
N LYS A 448 -16.90 -80.76 4.47
CA LYS A 448 -18.25 -81.40 4.34
C LYS A 448 -19.07 -82.04 5.49
N CYS A 449 -20.37 -81.74 5.34
CA CYS A 449 -21.62 -82.36 5.83
C CYS A 449 -21.76 -83.89 5.77
N SER A 450 -22.67 -84.45 6.59
CA SER A 450 -23.80 -85.29 6.14
C SER A 450 -24.83 -85.55 7.25
N ALA A 451 -26.09 -85.64 6.85
CA ALA A 451 -27.28 -85.99 7.63
C ALA A 451 -27.40 -87.50 7.92
N THR A 452 -28.26 -87.90 8.87
CA THR A 452 -29.17 -89.08 8.74
C THR A 452 -30.33 -88.97 9.76
N CYS A 453 -31.50 -89.44 9.32
CA CYS A 453 -32.83 -89.43 9.93
C CYS A 453 -33.11 -90.70 10.76
N CYS A 454 -34.00 -90.67 11.75
CA CYS A 454 -34.86 -91.81 12.17
C CYS A 454 -36.04 -91.34 13.05
N LEU A 455 -37.25 -91.76 12.68
CA LEU A 455 -38.54 -91.57 13.38
C LEU A 455 -38.89 -92.79 14.23
N VAL A 456 -39.40 -92.62 15.47
CA VAL A 456 -40.37 -93.56 16.11
C VAL A 456 -41.28 -92.84 17.14
N GLN A 457 -42.59 -92.87 16.83
CA GLN A 457 -43.83 -92.95 17.62
C GLN A 457 -44.28 -91.91 18.68
N GLN A 458 -45.53 -91.48 18.46
CA GLN A 458 -46.43 -90.70 19.31
C GLN A 458 -47.10 -91.55 20.41
N LYS A 459 -47.07 -91.06 21.66
CA LYS A 459 -48.22 -90.89 22.56
C LYS A 459 -47.77 -90.03 23.75
N ASP A 460 -48.68 -89.18 24.25
CA ASP A 460 -48.51 -88.15 25.31
C ASP A 460 -48.04 -86.75 24.87
N LEU A 461 -48.62 -86.22 23.78
CA LEU A 461 -48.20 -84.97 23.12
C LEU A 461 -49.21 -83.80 23.18
N LYS A 462 -49.94 -83.59 24.29
CA LYS A 462 -50.82 -82.40 24.41
C LYS A 462 -50.72 -81.58 25.70
N ASP A 463 -50.44 -82.18 26.86
CA ASP A 463 -50.37 -81.44 28.14
C ASP A 463 -48.95 -81.12 28.65
N THR A 464 -47.94 -81.85 28.16
CA THR A 464 -46.52 -81.60 28.47
C THR A 464 -45.95 -80.44 27.65
N ASP A 465 -46.44 -80.24 26.42
CA ASP A 465 -45.96 -79.19 25.51
C ASP A 465 -46.31 -77.78 25.99
N THR A 466 -47.50 -77.57 26.55
CA THR A 466 -47.93 -76.25 27.04
C THR A 466 -47.20 -75.80 28.30
N ASN A 467 -46.87 -76.72 29.22
CA ASN A 467 -46.13 -76.38 30.43
C ASN A 467 -44.64 -76.11 30.15
N ILE A 468 -44.01 -76.91 29.27
CA ILE A 468 -42.62 -76.70 28.86
C ILE A 468 -42.47 -75.38 28.09
N VAL A 469 -43.39 -75.08 27.17
CA VAL A 469 -43.40 -73.81 26.43
C VAL A 469 -43.61 -72.61 27.37
N LYS A 470 -44.53 -72.69 28.35
CA LYS A 470 -44.71 -71.63 29.36
C LYS A 470 -43.46 -71.40 30.21
N GLN A 471 -42.78 -72.48 30.62
CA GLN A 471 -41.58 -72.40 31.45
C GLN A 471 -40.37 -71.87 30.66
N LEU A 472 -40.24 -72.25 29.39
CA LEU A 472 -39.25 -71.71 28.45
C LEU A 472 -39.50 -70.22 28.16
N LEU A 473 -40.76 -69.82 27.93
CA LEU A 473 -41.14 -68.42 27.72
C LEU A 473 -40.82 -67.57 28.96
N ALA A 474 -41.20 -68.03 30.16
CA ALA A 474 -40.88 -67.32 31.39
C ALA A 474 -39.36 -67.19 31.62
N THR A 475 -38.59 -68.22 31.27
CA THR A 475 -37.12 -68.19 31.36
C THR A 475 -36.51 -67.24 30.32
N PHE A 476 -37.06 -67.20 29.11
CA PHE A 476 -36.63 -66.32 28.04
C PHE A 476 -36.96 -64.85 28.36
N GLU A 477 -38.17 -64.58 28.84
CA GLU A 477 -38.61 -63.25 29.30
C GLU A 477 -37.73 -62.74 30.43
N LYS A 478 -37.39 -63.59 31.41
CA LYS A 478 -36.47 -63.23 32.49
C LYS A 478 -35.07 -62.88 31.96
N LYS A 479 -34.49 -63.72 31.10
CA LYS A 479 -33.17 -63.46 30.49
C LYS A 479 -33.18 -62.21 29.61
N LEU A 480 -34.27 -61.96 28.88
CA LEU A 480 -34.43 -60.77 28.07
C LEU A 480 -34.54 -59.52 28.94
N SER A 481 -35.33 -59.57 30.01
CA SER A 481 -35.48 -58.48 30.99
C SER A 481 -34.15 -58.13 31.66
N GLU A 482 -33.39 -59.14 32.13
CA GLU A 482 -32.05 -58.93 32.72
C GLU A 482 -31.07 -58.29 31.72
N LYS A 483 -31.11 -58.71 30.45
CA LYS A 483 -30.25 -58.16 29.39
C LYS A 483 -30.66 -56.74 29.00
N VAL A 484 -31.96 -56.44 28.96
CA VAL A 484 -32.50 -55.10 28.73
C VAL A 484 -32.10 -54.17 29.88
N GLU A 485 -32.28 -54.58 31.13
CA GLU A 485 -31.87 -53.78 32.30
C GLU A 485 -30.37 -53.53 32.34
N ALA A 486 -29.55 -54.54 32.03
CA ALA A 486 -28.10 -54.37 31.94
C ALA A 486 -27.73 -53.34 30.86
N LYS A 487 -28.38 -53.40 29.69
CA LYS A 487 -28.14 -52.43 28.61
C LYS A 487 -28.61 -51.03 28.97
N VAL A 488 -29.77 -50.90 29.62
CA VAL A 488 -30.29 -49.62 30.13
C VAL A 488 -29.35 -49.02 31.17
N ARG A 489 -28.81 -49.81 32.10
CA ARG A 489 -27.81 -49.33 33.07
C ARG A 489 -26.53 -48.85 32.38
N GLU A 490 -26.04 -49.59 31.40
CA GLU A 490 -24.85 -49.22 30.62
C GLU A 490 -25.05 -47.90 29.85
N THR A 491 -26.17 -47.76 29.13
CA THR A 491 -26.45 -46.54 28.36
C THR A 491 -26.72 -45.33 29.26
N THR A 492 -27.42 -45.53 30.38
CA THR A 492 -27.67 -44.47 31.37
C THR A 492 -26.37 -43.99 32.01
N GLY A 493 -25.44 -44.91 32.32
CA GLY A 493 -24.10 -44.56 32.82
C GLY A 493 -23.32 -43.71 31.81
N LYS A 494 -23.26 -44.15 30.55
CA LYS A 494 -22.60 -43.40 29.47
C LYS A 494 -23.20 -42.00 29.26
N LEU A 495 -24.53 -41.89 29.30
CA LEU A 495 -25.23 -40.59 29.19
C LEU A 495 -24.91 -39.67 30.37
N LYS A 496 -24.82 -40.23 31.58
CA LYS A 496 -24.46 -39.48 32.78
C LYS A 496 -23.03 -38.95 32.71
N ASP A 497 -22.07 -39.78 32.32
CA ASP A 497 -20.67 -39.38 32.16
C ASP A 497 -20.52 -38.26 31.10
N GLN A 498 -21.28 -38.37 29.99
CA GLN A 498 -21.34 -37.32 28.97
C GLN A 498 -21.96 -36.03 29.50
N MET A 499 -23.03 -36.11 30.29
CA MET A 499 -23.66 -34.94 30.92
C MET A 499 -22.70 -34.25 31.90
N ASP A 500 -22.02 -35.02 32.74
CA ASP A 500 -21.08 -34.49 33.73
C ASP A 500 -19.88 -33.80 33.03
N SER A 501 -19.36 -34.39 31.95
CA SER A 501 -18.34 -33.76 31.10
C SER A 501 -18.84 -32.44 30.49
N LEU A 502 -20.07 -32.42 29.94
CA LEU A 502 -20.66 -31.22 29.35
C LEU A 502 -20.92 -30.13 30.39
N MET A 503 -21.24 -30.49 31.63
CA MET A 503 -21.40 -29.52 32.72
C MET A 503 -20.06 -28.85 33.08
N ILE A 504 -18.98 -29.61 33.15
CA ILE A 504 -17.63 -29.08 33.39
C ILE A 504 -17.21 -28.13 32.26
N ASP A 505 -17.44 -28.52 31.01
CA ASP A 505 -17.13 -27.68 29.85
C ASP A 505 -17.94 -26.38 29.84
N ASN A 506 -19.23 -26.43 30.20
CA ASN A 506 -20.06 -25.24 30.31
C ASN A 506 -19.55 -24.26 31.39
N GLU A 507 -19.11 -24.77 32.54
CA GLU A 507 -18.58 -23.90 33.59
C GLU A 507 -17.25 -23.27 33.18
N ASN A 508 -16.36 -24.04 32.54
CA ASN A 508 -15.13 -23.52 31.95
C ASN A 508 -15.40 -22.45 30.88
N LEU A 509 -16.43 -22.62 30.06
CA LEU A 509 -16.84 -21.63 29.06
C LEU A 509 -17.37 -20.35 29.74
N ARG A 510 -18.16 -20.46 30.82
CA ARG A 510 -18.65 -19.31 31.58
C ARG A 510 -17.51 -18.49 32.20
N GLU A 511 -16.50 -19.15 32.76
CA GLU A 511 -15.33 -18.46 33.29
C GLU A 511 -14.55 -17.72 32.18
N ARG A 512 -14.38 -18.36 31.03
CA ARG A 512 -13.75 -17.74 29.86
C ARG A 512 -14.55 -16.54 29.36
N MET A 513 -15.88 -16.61 29.35
CA MET A 513 -16.74 -15.48 29.00
C MET A 513 -16.53 -14.31 29.97
N LYS A 514 -16.61 -14.55 31.29
CA LYS A 514 -16.35 -13.51 32.31
C LYS A 514 -14.97 -12.86 32.16
N ALA A 515 -13.94 -13.64 31.81
CA ALA A 515 -12.60 -13.10 31.56
C ALA A 515 -12.54 -12.23 30.31
N LYS A 516 -13.30 -12.57 29.27
CA LYS A 516 -13.42 -11.76 28.05
C LYS A 516 -14.19 -10.47 28.32
N ASP A 517 -15.26 -10.50 29.09
CA ASP A 517 -16.04 -9.31 29.47
C ASP A 517 -15.17 -8.28 30.20
N LYS A 518 -14.38 -8.72 31.19
CA LYS A 518 -13.39 -7.84 31.87
C LYS A 518 -12.34 -7.26 30.92
N THR A 519 -12.00 -7.99 29.86
CA THR A 519 -11.06 -7.51 28.85
C THR A 519 -11.72 -6.46 27.96
N ILE A 520 -13.00 -6.64 27.62
CA ILE A 520 -13.80 -5.67 26.86
C ILE A 520 -13.92 -4.36 27.63
N GLU A 521 -14.29 -4.39 28.92
CA GLU A 521 -14.39 -3.18 29.75
C GLU A 521 -13.07 -2.38 29.77
N ARG A 522 -11.93 -3.06 29.96
CA ARG A 522 -10.61 -2.41 29.92
C ARG A 522 -10.27 -1.86 28.54
N LEU A 523 -10.70 -2.52 27.47
CA LEU A 523 -10.50 -2.02 26.12
C LEU A 523 -11.38 -0.80 25.85
N GLU A 524 -12.64 -0.80 26.28
CA GLU A 524 -13.53 0.35 26.17
C GLU A 524 -12.97 1.58 26.88
N GLU A 525 -12.42 1.41 28.09
CA GLU A 525 -11.73 2.48 28.83
C GLU A 525 -10.52 3.03 28.03
N LYS A 526 -9.66 2.16 27.51
CA LYS A 526 -8.52 2.57 26.67
C LYS A 526 -8.95 3.27 25.39
N VAL A 527 -10.07 2.84 24.79
CA VAL A 527 -10.62 3.47 23.59
C VAL A 527 -11.12 4.87 23.90
N SER A 528 -11.80 5.05 25.02
CA SER A 528 -12.23 6.36 25.50
C SER A 528 -11.06 7.30 25.76
N ASP A 529 -10.02 6.84 26.48
CA ASP A 529 -8.82 7.64 26.74
C ASP A 529 -8.07 8.03 25.44
N THR A 530 -7.87 7.06 24.54
CA THR A 530 -7.21 7.34 23.26
C THR A 530 -8.01 8.29 22.37
N HIS A 531 -9.35 8.19 22.37
CA HIS A 531 -10.21 9.13 21.67
C HIS A 531 -10.08 10.55 22.22
N ASN A 532 -10.09 10.71 23.54
CA ASN A 532 -9.94 12.03 24.18
C ASN A 532 -8.58 12.66 23.87
N ARG A 533 -7.49 11.88 23.93
CA ARG A 533 -6.14 12.36 23.54
C ARG A 533 -6.06 12.73 22.07
N ALA A 534 -6.75 12.01 21.19
CA ALA A 534 -6.80 12.34 19.76
C ALA A 534 -7.52 13.66 19.51
N ILE A 535 -8.67 13.89 20.17
CA ILE A 535 -9.38 15.17 20.12
C ILE A 535 -8.47 16.31 20.58
N GLU A 536 -7.78 16.14 21.71
CA GLU A 536 -6.87 17.15 22.27
C GLU A 536 -5.69 17.44 21.33
N ALA A 537 -5.10 16.42 20.73
CA ALA A 537 -4.05 16.58 19.72
C ALA A 537 -4.53 17.35 18.48
N ILE A 538 -5.76 17.10 18.01
CA ILE A 538 -6.33 17.83 16.88
C ILE A 538 -6.61 19.30 17.25
N LYS A 539 -7.10 19.56 18.47
CA LYS A 539 -7.30 20.91 19.00
C LYS A 539 -5.98 21.69 19.04
N LEU A 540 -4.93 21.10 19.63
CA LEU A 540 -3.58 21.69 19.69
C LEU A 540 -2.99 21.89 18.29
N GLY A 541 -3.20 20.95 17.38
CA GLY A 541 -2.77 21.06 15.98
C GLY A 541 -3.41 22.25 15.26
N ASN A 542 -4.73 22.40 15.40
CA ASN A 542 -5.46 23.56 14.84
C ASN A 542 -5.01 24.87 15.48
N TYR A 543 -4.83 24.90 16.81
CA TYR A 543 -4.35 26.07 17.53
C TYR A 543 -2.96 26.51 17.04
N ASN A 544 -2.02 25.57 16.92
CA ASN A 544 -0.67 25.83 16.42
C ASN A 544 -0.66 26.34 14.97
N GLU A 545 -1.47 25.74 14.10
CA GLU A 545 -1.62 26.20 12.72
C GLU A 545 -2.21 27.62 12.66
N GLN A 546 -3.23 27.90 13.48
CA GLN A 546 -3.86 29.21 13.54
C GLN A 546 -2.91 30.26 14.11
N TYR A 547 -2.09 29.91 15.11
CA TYR A 547 -1.07 30.79 15.67
C TYR A 547 -0.03 31.21 14.62
N ARG A 548 0.35 30.30 13.73
CA ARG A 548 1.26 30.60 12.59
C ARG A 548 0.66 31.59 11.59
N ARG A 549 -0.67 31.66 11.49
CA ARG A 549 -1.42 32.55 10.58
C ARG A 549 -1.90 33.84 11.26
N THR A 550 -1.58 34.06 12.53
CA THR A 550 -2.01 35.24 13.31
C THR A 550 -1.76 36.57 12.63
N ARG A 551 -0.67 36.68 11.87
CA ARG A 551 -0.24 37.88 11.15
C ARG A 551 -0.62 37.91 9.67
N ASN A 552 -1.37 36.93 9.20
CA ASN A 552 -1.79 36.82 7.82
C ASN A 552 -3.13 37.54 7.59
N ILE A 553 -3.22 38.25 6.47
CA ILE A 553 -4.41 38.90 5.95
C ILE A 553 -4.68 38.29 4.58
N ARG A 554 -5.94 37.92 4.33
CA ARG A 554 -6.40 37.43 3.05
C ARG A 554 -7.12 38.54 2.31
N MET A 555 -6.58 38.94 1.17
CA MET A 555 -7.17 39.91 0.27
C MET A 555 -7.95 39.17 -0.83
N LEU A 556 -9.23 39.50 -0.96
CA LEU A 556 -10.16 38.92 -1.94
C LEU A 556 -10.55 39.96 -2.99
N ASN A 557 -10.97 39.49 -4.16
CA ASN A 557 -11.43 40.30 -5.29
C ASN A 557 -10.38 41.26 -5.86
N TYR A 558 -9.09 40.96 -5.68
CA TYR A 558 -8.01 41.72 -6.30
C TYR A 558 -7.71 41.18 -7.71
N PRO A 559 -7.87 42.00 -8.77
CA PRO A 559 -7.68 41.56 -10.16
C PRO A 559 -6.24 41.15 -10.43
N GLU A 560 -6.04 40.19 -11.33
CA GLU A 560 -4.71 39.72 -11.76
C GLU A 560 -4.17 40.59 -12.90
N SER A 561 -2.88 40.92 -12.88
CA SER A 561 -2.21 41.76 -13.88
C SER A 561 -0.85 41.17 -14.26
N PRO A 562 -0.43 41.21 -15.54
CA PRO A 562 0.89 40.70 -15.96
C PRO A 562 2.08 41.41 -15.30
N ASN A 563 1.91 42.65 -14.85
CA ASN A 563 2.95 43.48 -14.23
C ASN A 563 2.62 43.81 -12.77
N GLU A 564 2.05 42.84 -12.05
CA GLU A 564 1.55 43.04 -10.69
C GLU A 564 2.67 43.36 -9.69
N VAL A 565 2.55 44.51 -9.00
CA VAL A 565 3.46 44.91 -7.91
C VAL A 565 2.71 44.86 -6.57
N LEU A 566 2.32 43.65 -6.20
CA LEU A 566 1.47 43.33 -5.05
C LEU A 566 1.81 44.09 -3.76
N ARG A 567 3.11 44.17 -3.46
CA ARG A 567 3.61 44.76 -2.21
C ARG A 567 3.31 46.25 -2.13
N ASP A 568 3.65 47.00 -3.18
CA ASP A 568 3.46 48.44 -3.21
C ASP A 568 1.98 48.80 -3.36
N GLU A 569 1.24 48.00 -4.12
CA GLU A 569 -0.21 48.13 -4.26
C GLU A 569 -0.93 47.94 -2.92
N PHE A 570 -0.56 46.91 -2.14
CA PHE A 570 -1.10 46.70 -0.79
C PHE A 570 -0.76 47.87 0.15
N VAL A 571 0.50 48.31 0.16
CA VAL A 571 0.96 49.45 0.99
C VAL A 571 0.20 50.72 0.62
N ASN A 572 0.00 51.00 -0.66
CA ASN A 572 -0.73 52.16 -1.14
C ASN A 572 -2.20 52.11 -0.74
N MET A 573 -2.84 50.95 -0.86
CA MET A 573 -4.24 50.75 -0.44
C MET A 573 -4.42 50.98 1.06
N VAL A 574 -3.53 50.43 1.89
CA VAL A 574 -3.56 50.61 3.35
C VAL A 574 -3.32 52.08 3.74
N LYS A 575 -2.39 52.79 3.07
CA LYS A 575 -2.15 54.22 3.32
C LYS A 575 -3.31 55.10 2.86
N LYS A 576 -3.82 54.89 1.66
CA LYS A 576 -4.78 55.79 0.99
C LYS A 576 -6.21 55.55 1.48
N ASP A 577 -6.62 54.29 1.53
CA ASP A 577 -8.01 53.94 1.81
C ASP A 577 -8.25 53.75 3.31
N LEU A 578 -7.31 53.12 4.02
CA LEU A 578 -7.43 52.91 5.47
C LEU A 578 -6.82 54.02 6.32
N LYS A 579 -6.02 54.93 5.73
CA LYS A 579 -5.30 55.99 6.46
C LYS A 579 -4.36 55.46 7.55
N ILE A 580 -3.76 54.28 7.33
CA ILE A 580 -2.80 53.65 8.24
C ILE A 580 -1.38 53.85 7.72
N TYR A 581 -0.49 54.34 8.57
CA TYR A 581 0.94 54.39 8.25
C TYR A 581 1.52 52.97 8.21
N ILE A 582 2.09 52.60 7.07
CA ILE A 582 2.75 51.31 6.83
C ILE A 582 3.92 51.50 5.86
N GLN A 583 5.03 50.79 6.07
CA GLN A 583 6.18 50.78 5.18
C GLN A 583 6.26 49.47 4.37
N SER A 584 7.03 49.45 3.28
CA SER A 584 7.19 48.24 2.47
C SER A 584 7.79 47.07 3.27
N ASP A 585 8.67 47.36 4.23
CA ASP A 585 9.29 46.38 5.13
C ASP A 585 8.36 45.86 6.24
N ASP A 586 7.19 46.49 6.43
CA ASP A 586 6.17 45.98 7.36
C ASP A 586 5.40 44.80 6.75
N VAL A 587 5.50 44.60 5.43
CA VAL A 587 5.04 43.40 4.75
C VAL A 587 6.20 42.39 4.78
N GLN A 588 6.08 41.28 5.50
CA GLN A 588 7.12 40.25 5.50
C GLN A 588 7.09 39.45 4.20
N GLU A 589 5.89 39.11 3.74
CA GLU A 589 5.67 38.24 2.60
C GLU A 589 4.30 38.57 1.99
N ILE A 590 4.21 38.50 0.66
CA ILE A 590 2.97 38.70 -0.06
C ILE A 590 2.96 37.80 -1.29
N GLN A 591 1.91 37.02 -1.46
CA GLN A 591 1.81 36.07 -2.57
C GLN A 591 0.36 35.83 -2.97
N ARG A 592 0.11 35.79 -4.27
CA ARG A 592 -1.15 35.31 -4.85
C ARG A 592 -1.20 33.79 -4.80
N ILE A 593 -2.31 33.23 -4.34
CA ILE A 593 -2.53 31.78 -4.39
C ILE A 593 -2.69 31.38 -5.87
N PRO A 594 -1.94 30.39 -6.39
CA PRO A 594 -2.11 29.93 -7.76
C PRO A 594 -3.53 29.41 -7.99
N GLY A 595 -4.13 29.76 -9.13
CA GLY A 595 -5.48 29.33 -9.48
C GLY A 595 -5.73 29.44 -10.98
N LYS A 596 -7.00 29.29 -11.39
CA LYS A 596 -7.39 29.38 -12.80
C LYS A 596 -7.17 30.81 -13.32
N GLU A 597 -6.60 30.92 -14.51
CA GLU A 597 -6.44 32.21 -15.21
C GLU A 597 -7.80 32.87 -15.43
N GLY A 598 -7.90 34.18 -15.14
CA GLY A 598 -9.14 34.95 -15.24
C GLY A 598 -10.02 34.98 -13.99
N HIS A 599 -9.66 34.26 -12.91
CA HIS A 599 -10.34 34.35 -11.61
C HIS A 599 -9.58 35.26 -10.63
N THR A 600 -10.30 35.94 -9.72
CA THR A 600 -9.73 36.77 -8.65
C THR A 600 -9.14 35.90 -7.53
N ASN A 601 -8.01 35.26 -7.82
CA ASN A 601 -7.34 34.38 -6.88
C ASN A 601 -6.89 35.16 -5.62
N PRO A 602 -7.16 34.66 -4.40
CA PRO A 602 -6.84 35.37 -3.17
C PRO A 602 -5.35 35.66 -3.03
N VAL A 603 -5.03 36.82 -2.46
CA VAL A 603 -3.66 37.20 -2.11
C VAL A 603 -3.49 37.09 -0.60
N ILE A 604 -2.44 36.42 -0.16
CA ILE A 604 -2.08 36.32 1.25
C ILE A 604 -0.96 37.31 1.54
N VAL A 605 -1.20 38.16 2.54
CA VAL A 605 -0.26 39.18 3.01
C VAL A 605 0.11 38.87 4.44
N LYS A 606 1.40 38.74 4.72
CA LYS A 606 1.93 38.55 6.08
C LYS A 606 2.55 39.84 6.56
N VAL A 607 1.97 40.43 7.61
CA VAL A 607 2.48 41.68 8.19
C VAL A 607 3.44 41.43 9.35
N ARG A 608 4.27 42.42 9.67
CA ARG A 608 5.35 42.35 10.66
C ARG A 608 4.86 41.93 12.04
N ASN A 609 3.81 42.56 12.54
CA ASN A 609 3.27 42.30 13.88
C ASN A 609 1.73 42.24 13.89
N THR A 610 1.19 41.68 14.98
CA THR A 610 -0.25 41.48 15.15
C THR A 610 -0.99 42.80 15.35
N ASP A 611 -0.36 43.82 15.95
CA ASP A 611 -0.98 45.13 16.19
C ASP A 611 -1.30 45.86 14.89
N LEU A 612 -0.39 45.81 13.92
CA LEU A 612 -0.59 46.37 12.58
C LEU A 612 -1.76 45.66 11.89
N LYS A 613 -1.81 44.32 11.97
CA LYS A 613 -2.96 43.56 11.45
C LYS A 613 -4.27 44.00 12.11
N ILE A 614 -4.30 44.14 13.44
CA ILE A 614 -5.51 44.55 14.17
C ILE A 614 -5.99 45.93 13.70
N LYS A 615 -5.07 46.89 13.52
CA LYS A 615 -5.39 48.23 12.98
C LYS A 615 -6.01 48.13 11.59
N ILE A 616 -5.38 47.38 10.68
CA ILE A 616 -5.88 47.15 9.31
C ILE A 616 -7.27 46.51 9.34
N MET A 617 -7.42 45.42 10.10
CA MET A 617 -8.68 44.68 10.16
C MET A 617 -9.82 45.51 10.77
N ARG A 618 -9.54 46.43 11.72
CA ARG A 618 -10.58 47.32 12.28
C ARG A 618 -11.09 48.34 11.28
N GLN A 619 -10.25 48.81 10.36
CA GLN A 619 -10.60 49.84 9.37
C GLN A 619 -10.99 49.28 8.00
N ARG A 620 -10.90 47.95 7.80
CA ARG A 620 -11.18 47.25 6.53
C ARG A 620 -12.49 47.61 5.82
N GLY A 621 -13.50 48.11 6.54
CA GLY A 621 -14.76 48.59 5.95
C GLY A 621 -14.62 49.85 5.09
N GLN A 622 -13.46 50.53 5.13
CA GLN A 622 -13.17 51.74 4.36
C GLN A 622 -12.55 51.44 2.98
N LEU A 623 -12.28 50.17 2.66
CA LEU A 623 -11.71 49.75 1.37
C LEU A 623 -12.66 50.08 0.21
N LYS A 624 -12.08 50.51 -0.92
CA LYS A 624 -12.80 50.84 -2.16
C LYS A 624 -12.68 49.68 -3.17
N ASN A 625 -13.49 49.71 -4.23
CA ASN A 625 -13.41 48.80 -5.39
C ASN A 625 -13.76 47.31 -5.14
N ASP A 626 -14.69 46.99 -4.22
CA ASP A 626 -15.11 45.61 -3.87
C ASP A 626 -13.99 44.68 -3.37
N ILE A 627 -12.80 45.21 -3.10
CA ILE A 627 -11.69 44.49 -2.47
C ILE A 627 -12.01 44.29 -0.99
N ARG A 628 -11.85 43.06 -0.50
CA ARG A 628 -12.17 42.71 0.90
C ARG A 628 -10.98 42.09 1.61
N PHE A 629 -10.70 42.59 2.81
CA PHE A 629 -9.70 42.01 3.70
C PHE A 629 -10.37 41.10 4.73
N HIS A 630 -9.88 39.87 4.84
CA HIS A 630 -10.35 38.86 5.78
C HIS A 630 -9.19 38.30 6.59
N ASP A 631 -9.50 37.75 7.76
CA ASP A 631 -8.55 36.91 8.48
C ASP A 631 -8.22 35.65 7.64
N ASP A 632 -6.96 35.24 7.67
CA ASP A 632 -6.55 33.92 7.19
C ASP A 632 -6.89 32.88 8.26
N ILE A 633 -8.07 32.29 8.10
CA ILE A 633 -8.68 31.32 9.01
C ILE A 633 -8.39 29.91 8.49
N THR A 634 -8.06 28.97 9.39
CA THR A 634 -7.91 27.55 9.02
C THR A 634 -9.23 26.99 8.46
N GLN A 635 -9.16 26.00 7.57
CA GLN A 635 -10.35 25.36 6.99
C GLN A 635 -11.28 24.77 8.08
N ARG A 636 -10.70 24.25 9.17
CA ARG A 636 -11.47 23.71 10.29
C ARG A 636 -12.25 24.80 11.04
N ASN A 637 -11.62 25.95 11.29
CA ASN A 637 -12.29 27.09 11.92
C ASN A 637 -13.36 27.71 11.00
N LEU A 638 -13.14 27.73 9.68
CA LEU A 638 -14.17 28.13 8.70
C LEU A 638 -15.39 27.19 8.74
N GLY A 639 -15.16 25.88 8.81
CA GLY A 639 -16.22 24.88 8.95
C GLY A 639 -17.01 25.04 10.25
N LEU A 640 -16.33 25.31 11.38
CA LEU A 640 -16.98 25.61 12.65
C LEU A 640 -17.86 26.87 12.55
N MET A 641 -17.35 27.95 11.95
CA MET A 641 -18.12 29.17 11.75
C MET A 641 -19.36 28.94 10.88
N ALA A 642 -19.25 28.15 9.81
CA ALA A 642 -20.39 27.82 8.94
C ALA A 642 -21.48 27.06 9.72
N ARG A 643 -21.09 26.08 10.54
CA ARG A 643 -22.01 25.34 11.43
C ARG A 643 -22.74 26.26 12.40
N LEU A 644 -22.01 27.19 13.03
CA LEU A 644 -22.59 28.13 13.99
C LEU A 644 -23.53 29.14 13.30
N LYS A 645 -23.20 29.61 12.10
CA LYS A 645 -24.06 30.52 11.33
C LYS A 645 -25.39 29.89 10.91
N ASN A 646 -25.41 28.58 10.69
CA ASN A 646 -26.63 27.85 10.36
C ASN A 646 -27.53 27.58 11.59
N CYS A 647 -27.11 27.98 12.79
CA CYS A 647 -27.90 27.80 14.00
C CYS A 647 -28.68 29.07 14.33
N GLU A 648 -30.01 28.98 14.38
CA GLU A 648 -30.93 30.10 14.64
C GLU A 648 -30.70 30.81 15.99
N LYS A 649 -30.01 30.15 16.92
CA LYS A 649 -29.73 30.67 18.28
C LYS A 649 -28.67 31.78 18.30
N PHE A 650 -27.93 31.98 17.20
CA PHE A 650 -26.89 32.99 17.10
C PHE A 650 -27.26 34.08 16.09
N GLU A 651 -27.12 35.34 16.52
CA GLU A 651 -27.34 36.53 15.68
C GLU A 651 -26.14 36.78 14.77
N ASN A 652 -24.93 36.59 15.29
CA ASN A 652 -23.69 36.86 14.56
C ASN A 652 -22.57 35.91 14.97
N VAL A 653 -21.73 35.52 14.01
CA VAL A 653 -20.57 34.65 14.21
C VAL A 653 -19.36 35.26 13.52
N TRP A 654 -18.31 35.51 14.28
CA TRP A 654 -17.07 36.08 13.76
C TRP A 654 -15.84 35.39 14.32
N PHE A 655 -14.72 35.60 13.63
CA PHE A 655 -13.42 35.12 14.05
C PHE A 655 -12.60 36.31 14.53
N PHE A 656 -11.91 36.15 15.66
CA PHE A 656 -10.99 37.17 16.16
C PHE A 656 -9.90 36.55 17.03
N HIS A 657 -8.66 36.97 16.85
CA HIS A 657 -7.54 36.58 17.71
C HIS A 657 -7.43 35.06 17.97
N CYS A 658 -7.46 34.27 16.90
CA CYS A 658 -7.40 32.80 16.93
C CYS A 658 -8.64 32.07 17.48
N ASN A 659 -9.68 32.79 17.87
CA ASN A 659 -10.89 32.23 18.47
C ASN A 659 -12.12 32.51 17.59
N VAL A 660 -13.06 31.57 17.64
CA VAL A 660 -14.38 31.70 17.00
C VAL A 660 -15.37 32.16 18.06
N TYR A 661 -16.09 33.24 17.76
CA TYR A 661 -17.09 33.83 18.64
C TYR A 661 -18.47 33.75 17.99
N ALA A 662 -19.48 33.46 18.80
CA ALA A 662 -20.88 33.59 18.40
C ALA A 662 -21.65 34.41 19.43
N LYS A 663 -22.40 35.40 18.95
CA LYS A 663 -23.29 36.25 19.75
C LYS A 663 -24.69 35.69 19.71
N GLN A 664 -25.26 35.48 20.89
CA GLN A 664 -26.64 35.05 21.08
C GLN A 664 -27.62 36.22 20.89
N GLN A 665 -28.89 35.89 20.66
CA GLN A 665 -29.96 36.88 20.55
C GLN A 665 -30.16 37.73 21.83
N ASN A 666 -29.78 37.19 23.01
CA ASN A 666 -29.81 37.92 24.28
C ASN A 666 -28.62 38.88 24.49
N GLY A 667 -27.74 39.02 23.49
CA GLY A 667 -26.55 39.89 23.55
C GLY A 667 -25.28 39.22 24.10
N SER A 668 -25.35 38.02 24.69
CA SER A 668 -24.17 37.34 25.24
C SER A 668 -23.27 36.77 24.14
N THR A 669 -21.96 36.72 24.39
CA THR A 669 -20.98 36.17 23.43
C THR A 669 -20.32 34.91 23.99
N ILE A 670 -20.22 33.87 23.16
CA ILE A 670 -19.63 32.58 23.51
C ILE A 670 -18.45 32.29 22.60
N ILE A 671 -17.36 31.80 23.19
CA ILE A 671 -16.17 31.31 22.46
C ILE A 671 -16.38 29.84 22.14
N PHE A 672 -16.08 29.39 20.92
CA PHE A 672 -16.17 27.99 20.49
C PHE A 672 -14.83 27.42 20.04
N ASP A 673 -14.63 26.13 20.33
CA ASP A 673 -13.58 25.26 19.83
C ASP A 673 -14.18 24.19 18.89
N LEU A 674 -13.35 23.51 18.10
CA LEU A 674 -13.75 22.65 16.97
C LEU A 674 -14.74 21.53 17.33
N PHE A 675 -14.59 20.97 18.53
CA PHE A 675 -15.31 19.79 19.01
C PHE A 675 -16.31 20.11 20.11
N ASP A 676 -16.59 21.38 20.36
CA ASP A 676 -17.59 21.73 21.37
C ASP A 676 -18.99 21.32 20.90
N ASP A 677 -19.73 20.68 21.80
CA ASP A 677 -21.15 20.46 21.62
C ASP A 677 -21.91 21.78 21.84
N ILE A 678 -22.63 22.23 20.81
CA ILE A 678 -23.30 23.53 20.80
C ILE A 678 -24.38 23.57 21.90
N GLU A 679 -25.15 22.50 22.08
CA GLU A 679 -26.25 22.48 23.05
C GLU A 679 -25.74 22.43 24.49
N GLN A 680 -24.72 21.62 24.75
CA GLN A 680 -24.11 21.50 26.06
C GLN A 680 -23.44 22.81 26.46
N LYS A 681 -22.77 23.49 25.53
CA LYS A 681 -22.12 24.77 25.79
C LYS A 681 -23.13 25.88 26.07
N LEU A 682 -24.27 25.89 25.37
CA LEU A 682 -25.38 26.80 25.65
C LEU A 682 -25.97 26.57 27.06
N LYS A 683 -26.20 25.31 27.45
CA LYS A 683 -26.70 24.95 28.79
C LYS A 683 -25.73 25.39 29.90
N ASN A 684 -24.43 25.18 29.70
CA ASN A 684 -23.41 25.54 30.68
C ASN A 684 -23.23 27.06 30.83
N ASN A 685 -23.41 27.83 29.74
CA ASN A 685 -23.28 29.28 29.79
C ASN A 685 -24.49 29.95 30.48
N ASN A 686 -25.70 29.41 30.29
CA ASN A 686 -26.89 29.90 31.00
C ASN A 686 -26.82 29.67 32.52
N LYS A 687 -26.09 28.65 32.98
CA LYS A 687 -25.87 28.39 34.42
C LYS A 687 -24.89 29.35 35.10
N ARG A 688 -24.04 30.05 34.34
CA ARG A 688 -23.07 31.02 34.89
C ARG A 688 -23.64 32.46 34.96
N GLY A 689 -24.83 32.68 34.41
CA GLY A 689 -25.50 33.98 34.38
C GLY A 689 -26.63 34.14 35.42
N HIS A 690 -26.77 33.20 36.36
CA HIS A 690 -27.67 33.29 37.52
C HIS A 690 -26.89 33.48 38.81
#